data_AF-A0A5D2EAE0-F1
#
_entry.id   AF-A0A5D2EAE0-F1
#
_cell.length_a   1.000
_cell.length_b   1.000
_cell.length_c   1.000
_cell.angle_alpha   90.00
_cell.angle_beta   90.00
_cell.angle_gamma   90.00
#
_symmetry.space_group_name_H-M   'P 1'
#
loop_
_entity.id
_entity.type
_entity.pdbx_description
1 polymer ?
#
loop_
_entity_poly.entity_id
_entity_poly.type
_entity_poly.pdbx_seq_one_letter_code
_entity_poly.pdbx_strand_id
1 'polypeptide(L)'
;MEEVLLISRFITRSLILLSLCFLCFPPGVVCDTGNVSTSSNSSSKPKVINIGALFTLNSVLGEAAKPAIQAAVDDVNSDPTILNGVQLKLLISDTNCSGFIGTMEALQLMESDVVAAIGPQSSGIAHVISHVVNELHVPLLSFGATDPTLSSMQYPYFLRTTPSDHFQMYAIADIVDYYGWREVIAIFVDDDYGRSGISVLGDALAKKRAKISYKAAFSPGDTESKINDLLVEVNLMESRVYVVHVNPHTGLNIFSVAKALNMMGSGYVWIATDWLPSYLDSKDAVDSNTMNILQGVIALRHYTPDTDLKKSFMSKWNTLKYKGSAGHAGFNSYALYAYDSVWLAAHALDGFLNEGGNLSFSYDPKLHDTNGSMLHLASLRVFNGGEQLLQTLLRMNFTGVSGQIQFDPDKHLVHPAYDVLNIVGTGTRRIGYWSNYSHLSVVPPESLYTKPPNISTGSQHLYSVIWPGDTTSTPRGWVFPNNGQPLRIAVPNRVGYKEFASKDKSPQGVRGYCIDVFEAAISLLPYAVPHTYMLYGDGKRNPSYNELVRRVAQNVYDAAVGDITIVTNRTKIVDFTQPYMESGLVVVAPVKEAKSNPWAFLKPFTAEMWLVTAMFFLFVGAVVWILEHRINSEFRGPPRRQLITICWFSFSTMFFSHRENTVSTLGRMVLIIWLFVVLIINSSYTASLTSILTVQQLTSGIQGIDSLISSTEPIGIQDGSFALNYLVDELNIAQSRIVKLKNPEAYLRALKLGPKKGGVAAIVDELPYVELFLSNTNCLYRIVGPEFTKSGWGFLSLSFMVSGFPKGLPSCS
;
A
#
# COMPACT_ATOMS: atom_id res chain seq x y z
N MET A 1 28.42 16.29 -30.95
CA MET A 1 29.15 15.54 -32.00
C MET A 1 28.62 14.11 -31.97
N GLU A 2 27.34 13.91 -32.31
CA GLU A 2 26.59 12.72 -31.87
C GLU A 2 25.79 12.00 -32.96
N GLU A 3 25.38 12.69 -34.04
CA GLU A 3 24.54 12.08 -35.09
C GLU A 3 25.23 10.92 -35.83
N VAL A 4 26.57 10.95 -35.93
CA VAL A 4 27.39 9.89 -36.55
C VAL A 4 27.35 8.58 -35.75
N LEU A 5 27.10 8.63 -34.43
CA LEU A 5 27.05 7.46 -33.55
C LEU A 5 25.71 6.70 -33.59
N LEU A 6 24.63 7.36 -34.05
CA LEU A 6 23.31 6.75 -34.22
C LEU A 6 23.24 5.83 -35.45
N ILE A 7 23.83 6.25 -36.57
CA ILE A 7 23.82 5.48 -37.83
C ILE A 7 24.58 4.14 -37.66
N SER A 8 25.70 4.15 -36.93
CA SER A 8 26.52 2.96 -36.66
C SER A 8 25.76 1.83 -35.94
N ARG A 9 24.82 2.17 -35.04
CA ARG A 9 24.05 1.21 -34.24
C ARG A 9 22.81 0.63 -34.94
N PHE A 10 22.36 1.23 -36.04
CA PHE A 10 21.24 0.70 -36.83
C PHE A 10 21.70 -0.49 -37.71
N ILE A 11 22.87 -0.36 -38.32
CA ILE A 11 23.44 -1.36 -39.25
C ILE A 11 23.81 -2.67 -38.53
N THR A 12 24.18 -2.61 -37.25
CA THR A 12 24.61 -3.80 -36.48
C THR A 12 23.48 -4.78 -36.10
N ARG A 13 22.20 -4.41 -36.30
CA ARG A 13 21.04 -5.22 -35.86
C ARG A 13 20.32 -6.01 -36.96
N SER A 14 20.71 -5.87 -38.22
CA SER A 14 20.03 -6.50 -39.37
C SER A 14 20.76 -7.72 -39.97
N LEU A 15 21.72 -8.33 -39.24
CA LEU A 15 22.66 -9.30 -39.80
C LEU A 15 22.84 -10.60 -38.98
N ILE A 16 21.93 -10.90 -38.05
CA ILE A 16 21.95 -12.11 -37.21
C ILE A 16 20.57 -12.78 -37.18
N LEU A 17 20.01 -13.11 -38.35
CA LEU A 17 18.69 -13.77 -38.43
C LEU A 17 18.46 -14.65 -39.69
N LEU A 18 19.48 -15.35 -40.20
CA LEU A 18 19.31 -16.21 -41.38
C LEU A 18 20.36 -17.36 -41.48
N SER A 19 20.27 -18.34 -40.57
CA SER A 19 20.99 -19.64 -40.55
C SER A 19 20.50 -20.41 -39.31
N LEU A 20 19.99 -21.65 -39.33
CA LEU A 20 19.78 -22.67 -40.39
C LEU A 20 18.37 -23.30 -40.28
N CYS A 21 17.97 -24.05 -41.30
CA CYS A 21 16.90 -25.06 -41.26
C CYS A 21 17.42 -26.39 -41.89
N PHE A 22 16.55 -27.42 -41.93
CA PHE A 22 16.75 -28.80 -42.42
C PHE A 22 17.33 -29.79 -41.37
N LEU A 23 16.89 -31.07 -41.27
CA LEU A 23 15.87 -31.85 -42.02
C LEU A 23 15.32 -33.06 -41.21
N CYS A 24 14.10 -33.51 -41.54
CA CYS A 24 13.51 -34.87 -41.32
C CYS A 24 13.34 -35.45 -39.89
N PHE A 25 12.62 -36.57 -39.68
CA PHE A 25 11.20 -36.98 -39.93
C PHE A 25 11.01 -38.45 -39.38
N PRO A 26 9.78 -38.98 -39.17
CA PRO A 26 9.50 -40.23 -38.42
C PRO A 26 9.11 -41.41 -39.39
N PRO A 27 8.31 -42.47 -39.07
CA PRO A 27 6.98 -42.48 -38.41
C PRO A 27 6.70 -43.61 -37.37
N GLY A 28 5.53 -43.53 -36.69
CA GLY A 28 4.83 -44.70 -36.09
C GLY A 28 4.68 -44.69 -34.55
N VAL A 29 3.68 -45.38 -33.95
CA VAL A 29 2.52 -46.07 -34.57
C VAL A 29 1.40 -46.36 -33.54
N VAL A 30 0.15 -46.46 -34.02
CA VAL A 30 -1.05 -47.09 -33.38
C VAL A 30 -1.64 -46.49 -32.10
N CYS A 31 -2.98 -46.37 -32.10
CA CYS A 31 -3.82 -46.17 -30.91
C CYS A 31 -4.23 -47.52 -30.32
N ASP A 32 -4.47 -47.60 -29.01
CA ASP A 32 -5.30 -48.69 -28.45
C ASP A 32 -6.35 -48.12 -27.49
N THR A 33 -7.60 -48.49 -27.71
CA THR A 33 -8.76 -48.08 -26.92
C THR A 33 -9.30 -49.30 -26.19
N GLY A 34 -8.79 -49.54 -24.99
CA GLY A 34 -9.16 -50.68 -24.16
C GLY A 34 -10.62 -50.64 -23.70
N ASN A 35 -11.53 -51.21 -24.49
CA ASN A 35 -12.92 -51.46 -24.09
C ASN A 35 -12.96 -52.50 -22.96
N VAL A 36 -13.06 -52.05 -21.72
CA VAL A 36 -13.35 -52.92 -20.58
C VAL A 36 -14.85 -53.24 -20.57
N SER A 37 -15.20 -54.43 -21.03
CA SER A 37 -16.56 -54.96 -20.93
C SER A 37 -16.84 -55.51 -19.53
N THR A 38 -17.08 -54.62 -18.55
CA THR A 38 -17.56 -55.02 -17.23
C THR A 38 -18.99 -55.53 -17.31
N SER A 39 -19.22 -56.76 -16.85
CA SER A 39 -20.54 -57.39 -16.82
C SER A 39 -21.47 -56.66 -15.84
N SER A 40 -22.59 -56.14 -16.33
CA SER A 40 -23.62 -55.49 -15.51
C SER A 40 -24.39 -56.51 -14.66
N ASN A 41 -23.81 -56.94 -13.55
CA ASN A 41 -24.58 -57.53 -12.46
C ASN A 41 -25.55 -56.46 -11.94
N SER A 42 -26.84 -56.64 -12.21
CA SER A 42 -27.88 -55.67 -11.85
C SER A 42 -28.10 -55.63 -10.34
N SER A 43 -27.32 -54.81 -9.64
CA SER A 43 -27.65 -54.36 -8.29
C SER A 43 -29.03 -53.71 -8.34
N SER A 44 -30.00 -54.26 -7.60
CA SER A 44 -31.34 -53.69 -7.55
C SER A 44 -31.29 -52.37 -6.78
N LYS A 45 -31.48 -51.22 -7.46
CA LYS A 45 -31.53 -49.89 -6.81
C LYS A 45 -32.47 -49.97 -5.58
N PRO A 46 -32.02 -49.57 -4.38
CA PRO A 46 -32.82 -49.71 -3.16
C PRO A 46 -34.02 -48.76 -3.21
N LYS A 47 -35.18 -49.19 -2.71
CA LYS A 47 -36.44 -48.43 -2.84
C LYS A 47 -36.49 -47.15 -2.00
N VAL A 48 -35.68 -47.05 -0.95
CA VAL A 48 -35.62 -45.91 -0.02
C VAL A 48 -34.16 -45.67 0.36
N ILE A 49 -33.76 -44.41 0.46
CA ILE A 49 -32.45 -43.97 0.96
C ILE A 49 -32.67 -42.99 2.12
N ASN A 50 -32.03 -43.23 3.26
CA ASN A 50 -32.05 -42.31 4.41
C ASN A 50 -30.97 -41.22 4.23
N ILE A 51 -31.36 -39.95 4.31
CA ILE A 51 -30.43 -38.83 4.52
C ILE A 51 -30.76 -38.12 5.83
N GLY A 52 -29.71 -37.70 6.54
CA GLY A 52 -29.84 -36.94 7.78
C GLY A 52 -29.83 -35.43 7.54
N ALA A 53 -30.47 -34.68 8.42
CA ALA A 53 -30.33 -33.23 8.54
C ALA A 53 -30.26 -32.84 10.02
N LEU A 54 -29.25 -32.06 10.38
CA LEU A 54 -28.87 -31.78 11.77
C LEU A 54 -28.58 -30.29 11.92
N PHE A 55 -29.48 -29.50 12.51
CA PHE A 55 -29.27 -28.07 12.75
C PHE A 55 -30.29 -27.52 13.76
N THR A 56 -30.08 -26.30 14.29
CA THR A 56 -31.02 -25.73 15.26
C THR A 56 -32.26 -25.20 14.56
N LEU A 57 -33.40 -25.85 14.74
CA LEU A 57 -34.64 -25.49 14.02
C LEU A 57 -35.15 -24.11 14.45
N ASN A 58 -35.07 -23.80 15.75
CA ASN A 58 -35.49 -22.53 16.35
C ASN A 58 -34.39 -21.47 16.25
N SER A 59 -34.01 -21.07 15.04
CA SER A 59 -32.98 -20.05 14.81
C SER A 59 -33.17 -19.32 13.47
N VAL A 60 -32.60 -18.12 13.32
CA VAL A 60 -32.70 -17.30 12.08
C VAL A 60 -32.26 -18.06 10.82
N LEU A 61 -31.29 -18.97 10.94
CA LEU A 61 -30.84 -19.81 9.83
C LEU A 61 -31.71 -21.07 9.68
N GLY A 62 -32.06 -21.74 10.78
CA GLY A 62 -32.86 -22.97 10.77
C GLY A 62 -34.33 -22.78 10.36
N GLU A 63 -34.93 -21.65 10.73
CA GLU A 63 -36.28 -21.25 10.29
C GLU A 63 -36.36 -21.18 8.76
N ALA A 64 -35.28 -20.70 8.11
CA ALA A 64 -35.17 -20.59 6.66
C ALA A 64 -34.73 -21.93 6.01
N ALA A 65 -33.78 -22.64 6.62
CA ALA A 65 -33.22 -23.89 6.08
C ALA A 65 -34.20 -25.07 6.14
N LYS A 66 -35.01 -25.20 7.21
CA LYS A 66 -35.96 -26.32 7.37
C LYS A 66 -36.96 -26.47 6.22
N PRO A 67 -37.77 -25.45 5.86
CA PRO A 67 -38.68 -25.55 4.72
C PRO A 67 -37.94 -25.62 3.37
N ALA A 68 -36.71 -25.11 3.27
CA ALA A 68 -35.89 -25.23 2.06
C ALA A 68 -35.43 -26.68 1.82
N ILE A 69 -34.87 -27.34 2.83
CA ILE A 69 -34.46 -28.75 2.79
C ILE A 69 -35.66 -29.65 2.51
N GLN A 70 -36.80 -29.42 3.18
CA GLN A 70 -38.03 -30.18 2.91
C GLN A 70 -38.49 -29.98 1.46
N ALA A 71 -38.55 -28.73 0.98
CA ALA A 71 -38.96 -28.44 -0.39
C ALA A 71 -38.05 -29.09 -1.45
N ALA A 72 -36.74 -29.18 -1.19
CA ALA A 72 -35.79 -29.86 -2.06
C ALA A 72 -36.00 -31.37 -2.07
N VAL A 73 -36.22 -32.00 -0.91
CA VAL A 73 -36.55 -33.44 -0.82
C VAL A 73 -37.88 -33.75 -1.53
N ASP A 74 -38.87 -32.86 -1.41
CA ASP A 74 -40.16 -33.00 -2.10
C ASP A 74 -39.99 -32.88 -3.64
N ASP A 75 -39.14 -31.96 -4.13
CA ASP A 75 -38.86 -31.80 -5.56
C ASP A 75 -38.04 -32.98 -6.12
N VAL A 76 -36.98 -33.41 -5.44
CA VAL A 76 -36.15 -34.56 -5.85
C VAL A 76 -36.99 -35.84 -5.93
N ASN A 77 -37.89 -36.08 -4.97
CA ASN A 77 -38.81 -37.22 -5.02
C ASN A 77 -39.90 -37.09 -6.11
N SER A 78 -40.06 -35.91 -6.72
CA SER A 78 -41.03 -35.65 -7.78
C SER A 78 -40.40 -35.64 -9.19
N ASP A 79 -39.07 -35.58 -9.29
CA ASP A 79 -38.35 -35.54 -10.56
C ASP A 79 -38.07 -36.96 -11.09
N PRO A 80 -38.60 -37.37 -12.26
CA PRO A 80 -38.38 -38.70 -12.81
C PRO A 80 -36.98 -38.90 -13.42
N THR A 81 -36.13 -37.87 -13.47
CA THR A 81 -34.79 -37.91 -14.08
C THR A 81 -33.67 -38.23 -13.08
N ILE A 82 -33.90 -38.04 -11.79
CA ILE A 82 -32.93 -38.29 -10.70
C ILE A 82 -33.48 -39.38 -9.78
N LEU A 83 -32.64 -40.30 -9.31
CA LEU A 83 -33.00 -41.34 -8.33
C LEU A 83 -34.26 -42.13 -8.73
N ASN A 84 -34.48 -42.34 -10.04
CA ASN A 84 -35.73 -42.90 -10.56
C ASN A 84 -36.05 -44.28 -9.94
N GLY A 85 -37.20 -44.37 -9.26
CA GLY A 85 -37.65 -45.56 -8.52
C GLY A 85 -37.15 -45.65 -7.07
N VAL A 86 -36.45 -44.64 -6.57
CA VAL A 86 -35.83 -44.58 -5.24
C VAL A 86 -36.35 -43.37 -4.46
N GLN A 87 -36.97 -43.60 -3.30
CA GLN A 87 -37.45 -42.51 -2.45
C GLN A 87 -36.34 -41.98 -1.53
N LEU A 88 -36.07 -40.68 -1.60
CA LEU A 88 -35.19 -39.97 -0.67
C LEU A 88 -35.96 -39.64 0.62
N LYS A 89 -35.60 -40.27 1.74
CA LYS A 89 -36.23 -40.08 3.05
C LYS A 89 -35.36 -39.21 3.94
N LEU A 90 -35.92 -38.07 4.36
CA LEU A 90 -35.28 -37.14 5.28
C LEU A 90 -35.51 -37.54 6.75
N LEU A 91 -34.45 -37.49 7.55
CA LEU A 91 -34.47 -37.58 9.01
C LEU A 91 -33.94 -36.26 9.58
N ILE A 92 -34.69 -35.59 10.46
CA ILE A 92 -34.32 -34.27 11.01
C ILE A 92 -34.12 -34.36 12.51
N SER A 93 -32.97 -33.87 13.00
CA SER A 93 -32.62 -33.72 14.41
C SER A 93 -32.35 -32.24 14.76
N ASP A 94 -32.85 -31.77 15.91
CA ASP A 94 -32.73 -30.36 16.34
C ASP A 94 -31.58 -30.17 17.32
N THR A 95 -30.53 -29.45 16.92
CA THR A 95 -29.36 -29.23 17.78
C THR A 95 -29.58 -28.25 18.93
N ASN A 96 -30.74 -27.57 19.00
CA ASN A 96 -31.15 -26.68 20.10
C ASN A 96 -30.08 -25.65 20.54
N CYS A 97 -29.28 -25.14 19.59
CA CYS A 97 -28.14 -24.24 19.77
C CYS A 97 -27.10 -24.66 20.82
N SER A 98 -27.00 -25.96 21.17
CA SER A 98 -26.05 -26.47 22.14
C SER A 98 -25.05 -27.42 21.48
N GLY A 99 -23.75 -27.16 21.66
CA GLY A 99 -22.67 -28.03 21.20
C GLY A 99 -22.81 -29.47 21.69
N PHE A 100 -23.21 -29.63 22.96
CA PHE A 100 -23.38 -30.94 23.59
C PHE A 100 -24.63 -31.67 23.08
N ILE A 101 -25.79 -31.00 23.02
CA ILE A 101 -27.03 -31.63 22.52
C ILE A 101 -26.89 -31.97 21.03
N GLY A 102 -26.34 -31.05 20.23
CA GLY A 102 -26.05 -31.32 18.82
C GLY A 102 -25.07 -32.48 18.60
N THR A 103 -24.19 -32.78 19.56
CA THR A 103 -23.34 -33.98 19.54
C THR A 103 -24.14 -35.27 19.78
N MET A 104 -25.04 -35.27 20.78
CA MET A 104 -25.91 -36.43 21.05
C MET A 104 -26.89 -36.71 19.91
N GLU A 105 -27.55 -35.67 19.41
CA GLU A 105 -28.49 -35.72 18.29
C GLU A 105 -27.84 -36.23 16.99
N ALA A 106 -26.58 -35.83 16.73
CA ALA A 106 -25.82 -36.34 15.59
C ALA A 106 -25.51 -37.84 15.70
N LEU A 107 -25.14 -38.32 16.90
CA LEU A 107 -24.88 -39.75 17.10
C LEU A 107 -26.15 -40.56 16.83
N GLN A 108 -27.29 -40.16 17.41
CA GLN A 108 -28.59 -40.81 17.16
C GLN A 108 -29.02 -40.77 15.68
N LEU A 109 -28.71 -39.68 14.97
CA LEU A 109 -28.95 -39.57 13.53
C LEU A 109 -28.10 -40.56 12.71
N MET A 110 -26.87 -40.85 13.17
CA MET A 110 -25.97 -41.83 12.54
C MET A 110 -26.35 -43.29 12.85
N GLU A 111 -27.05 -43.57 13.97
CA GLU A 111 -27.66 -44.89 14.24
C GLU A 111 -28.73 -45.30 13.20
N SER A 112 -29.19 -44.36 12.37
CA SER A 112 -30.25 -44.56 11.38
C SER A 112 -29.78 -44.97 9.96
N ASP A 113 -28.53 -45.44 9.80
CA ASP A 113 -27.91 -45.81 8.51
C ASP A 113 -28.09 -44.72 7.43
N VAL A 114 -27.73 -43.46 7.75
CA VAL A 114 -27.79 -42.33 6.81
C VAL A 114 -26.61 -42.35 5.84
N VAL A 115 -26.86 -42.14 4.54
CA VAL A 115 -25.80 -42.16 3.50
C VAL A 115 -25.06 -40.82 3.34
N ALA A 116 -25.69 -39.74 3.80
CA ALA A 116 -25.16 -38.38 3.84
C ALA A 116 -25.92 -37.57 4.90
N ALA A 117 -25.28 -36.54 5.45
CA ALA A 117 -25.88 -35.64 6.43
C ALA A 117 -25.80 -34.17 5.97
N ILE A 118 -26.90 -33.42 6.13
CA ILE A 118 -27.02 -32.00 5.77
C ILE A 118 -26.91 -31.13 7.03
N GLY A 119 -26.03 -30.11 6.99
CA GLY A 119 -25.65 -29.31 8.16
C GLY A 119 -24.31 -29.77 8.75
N PRO A 120 -23.98 -29.40 10.01
CA PRO A 120 -24.73 -28.50 10.88
C PRO A 120 -24.49 -27.03 10.57
N GLN A 121 -25.38 -26.16 11.05
CA GLN A 121 -25.30 -24.70 10.85
C GLN A 121 -24.31 -23.99 11.81
N SER A 122 -23.76 -24.70 12.80
CA SER A 122 -22.87 -24.13 13.81
C SER A 122 -21.49 -24.76 13.68
N SER A 123 -20.46 -23.94 13.55
CA SER A 123 -19.07 -24.38 13.40
C SER A 123 -18.58 -25.21 14.58
N GLY A 124 -18.90 -24.83 15.82
CA GLY A 124 -18.55 -25.61 17.02
C GLY A 124 -19.18 -27.00 17.04
N ILE A 125 -20.41 -27.15 16.52
CA ILE A 125 -21.01 -28.48 16.30
C ILE A 125 -20.29 -29.19 15.15
N ALA A 126 -20.03 -28.51 14.03
CA ALA A 126 -19.35 -29.09 12.88
C ALA A 126 -17.98 -29.67 13.23
N HIS A 127 -17.19 -29.04 14.10
CA HIS A 127 -15.90 -29.58 14.55
C HIS A 127 -16.03 -30.94 15.22
N VAL A 128 -17.02 -31.10 16.11
CA VAL A 128 -17.24 -32.37 16.82
C VAL A 128 -17.82 -33.43 15.88
N ILE A 129 -18.83 -33.09 15.08
CA ILE A 129 -19.48 -34.05 14.18
C ILE A 129 -18.57 -34.47 13.04
N SER A 130 -17.68 -33.60 12.57
CA SER A 130 -16.71 -33.96 11.52
C SER A 130 -15.73 -35.05 11.97
N HIS A 131 -15.47 -35.21 13.28
CA HIS A 131 -14.73 -36.37 13.79
C HIS A 131 -15.57 -37.66 13.75
N VAL A 132 -16.86 -37.59 14.11
CA VAL A 132 -17.78 -38.75 14.07
C VAL A 132 -17.94 -39.26 12.63
N VAL A 133 -18.24 -38.37 11.69
CA VAL A 133 -18.51 -38.75 10.29
C VAL A 133 -17.26 -39.17 9.52
N ASN A 134 -16.06 -38.74 9.96
CA ASN A 134 -14.80 -39.27 9.46
C ASN A 134 -14.65 -40.77 9.80
N GLU A 135 -14.89 -41.19 11.04
CA GLU A 135 -14.78 -42.62 11.42
C GLU A 135 -15.89 -43.47 10.78
N LEU A 136 -17.10 -42.91 10.58
CA LEU A 136 -18.22 -43.60 9.93
C LEU A 136 -18.21 -43.50 8.40
N HIS A 137 -17.28 -42.75 7.80
CA HIS A 137 -17.20 -42.45 6.36
C HIS A 137 -18.50 -41.86 5.75
N VAL A 138 -19.23 -41.00 6.47
CA VAL A 138 -20.48 -40.38 5.99
C VAL A 138 -20.21 -38.95 5.49
N PRO A 139 -20.48 -38.60 4.22
CA PRO A 139 -20.33 -37.22 3.76
C PRO A 139 -21.24 -36.23 4.50
N LEU A 140 -20.64 -35.17 5.04
CA LEU A 140 -21.30 -34.11 5.82
C LEU A 140 -21.31 -32.79 5.02
N LEU A 141 -22.47 -32.42 4.50
CA LEU A 141 -22.69 -31.26 3.64
C LEU A 141 -23.21 -30.07 4.44
N SER A 142 -22.31 -29.22 4.94
CA SER A 142 -22.71 -28.07 5.77
C SER A 142 -22.99 -26.82 4.93
N PHE A 143 -24.24 -26.38 4.98
CA PHE A 143 -24.70 -25.11 4.42
C PHE A 143 -24.42 -23.90 5.32
N GLY A 144 -23.91 -24.08 6.55
CA GLY A 144 -23.84 -23.01 7.55
C GLY A 144 -22.59 -22.94 8.45
N ALA A 145 -21.74 -23.97 8.48
CA ALA A 145 -20.50 -23.96 9.25
C ALA A 145 -19.37 -23.27 8.43
N THR A 146 -19.34 -21.95 8.51
CA THR A 146 -18.48 -21.08 7.70
C THR A 146 -17.01 -21.02 8.16
N ASP A 147 -16.71 -21.48 9.37
CA ASP A 147 -15.40 -21.38 10.05
C ASP A 147 -14.25 -21.93 9.18
N PRO A 148 -13.17 -21.16 8.96
CA PRO A 148 -12.07 -21.51 8.08
C PRO A 148 -11.16 -22.66 8.57
N THR A 149 -11.23 -23.04 9.85
CA THR A 149 -10.43 -24.12 10.46
C THR A 149 -11.05 -25.51 10.25
N LEU A 150 -12.30 -25.58 9.78
CA LEU A 150 -12.91 -26.80 9.22
C LEU A 150 -12.24 -27.12 7.87
N SER A 151 -11.01 -27.66 7.96
CA SER A 151 -10.12 -27.91 6.83
C SER A 151 -10.30 -29.29 6.22
N SER A 152 -10.18 -29.37 4.90
CA SER A 152 -10.30 -30.58 4.08
C SER A 152 -9.32 -31.71 4.44
N MET A 153 -8.18 -31.36 5.08
CA MET A 153 -7.13 -32.28 5.54
C MET A 153 -7.44 -32.92 6.89
N GLN A 154 -8.01 -32.16 7.84
CA GLN A 154 -8.41 -32.69 9.16
C GLN A 154 -9.78 -33.37 9.11
N TYR A 155 -10.65 -32.91 8.20
CA TYR A 155 -12.04 -33.34 8.07
C TYR A 155 -12.33 -33.82 6.65
N PRO A 156 -11.76 -34.96 6.20
CA PRO A 156 -11.94 -35.46 4.85
C PRO A 156 -13.40 -35.61 4.42
N TYR A 157 -14.32 -35.97 5.33
CA TYR A 157 -15.74 -36.17 5.02
C TYR A 157 -16.61 -34.91 5.14
N PHE A 158 -16.04 -33.76 5.52
CA PHE A 158 -16.72 -32.48 5.54
C PHE A 158 -16.63 -31.76 4.19
N LEU A 159 -17.75 -31.28 3.67
CA LEU A 159 -17.83 -30.38 2.52
C LEU A 159 -18.65 -29.14 2.92
N ARG A 160 -18.14 -27.95 2.61
CA ARG A 160 -18.86 -26.70 2.89
C ARG A 160 -19.63 -26.27 1.64
N THR A 161 -20.96 -26.38 1.69
CA THR A 161 -21.88 -26.00 0.60
C THR A 161 -22.25 -24.50 0.63
N THR A 162 -21.46 -23.70 1.34
CA THR A 162 -21.56 -22.23 1.45
C THR A 162 -20.15 -21.64 1.45
N PRO A 163 -19.92 -20.36 1.05
CA PRO A 163 -18.62 -19.71 1.20
C PRO A 163 -18.11 -19.71 2.65
N SER A 164 -16.79 -19.82 2.84
CA SER A 164 -16.15 -19.73 4.16
C SER A 164 -15.92 -18.27 4.59
N ASP A 165 -15.95 -18.00 5.89
CA ASP A 165 -15.53 -16.73 6.48
C ASP A 165 -14.12 -16.31 6.06
N HIS A 166 -13.27 -17.25 5.63
CA HIS A 166 -11.98 -16.92 5.01
C HIS A 166 -12.12 -15.83 3.93
N PHE A 167 -13.07 -16.00 3.00
CA PHE A 167 -13.28 -15.06 1.91
C PHE A 167 -13.96 -13.77 2.39
N GLN A 168 -14.89 -13.88 3.36
CA GLN A 168 -15.55 -12.73 3.97
C GLN A 168 -14.55 -11.80 4.68
N MET A 169 -13.57 -12.34 5.40
CA MET A 169 -12.57 -11.56 6.12
C MET A 169 -11.57 -10.87 5.20
N TYR A 170 -11.28 -11.46 4.03
CA TYR A 170 -10.52 -10.78 2.97
C TYR A 170 -11.35 -9.66 2.33
N ALA A 171 -12.64 -9.87 2.10
CA ALA A 171 -13.55 -8.82 1.62
C ALA A 171 -13.61 -7.61 2.58
N ILE A 172 -13.62 -7.86 3.89
CA ILE A 172 -13.54 -6.79 4.90
C ILE A 172 -12.17 -6.10 4.88
N ALA A 173 -11.07 -6.85 4.77
CA ALA A 173 -9.73 -6.27 4.67
C ALA A 173 -9.55 -5.40 3.40
N ASP A 174 -10.18 -5.77 2.28
CA ASP A 174 -10.21 -4.94 1.07
C ASP A 174 -11.06 -3.68 1.25
N ILE A 175 -12.23 -3.75 1.91
CA ILE A 175 -13.05 -2.57 2.24
C ILE A 175 -12.23 -1.60 3.12
N VAL A 176 -11.51 -2.12 4.11
CA VAL A 176 -10.66 -1.34 5.02
C VAL A 176 -9.52 -0.64 4.28
N ASP A 177 -8.85 -1.34 3.37
CA ASP A 177 -7.75 -0.79 2.57
C ASP A 177 -8.24 0.20 1.49
N TYR A 178 -9.42 -0.04 0.89
CA TYR A 178 -10.06 0.84 -0.10
C TYR A 178 -10.43 2.21 0.48
N TYR A 179 -10.94 2.25 1.71
CA TYR A 179 -11.17 3.52 2.43
C TYR A 179 -9.92 4.05 3.16
N GLY A 180 -8.77 3.36 3.03
CA GLY A 180 -7.47 3.82 3.49
C GLY A 180 -7.20 3.68 4.99
N TRP A 181 -8.12 3.09 5.76
CA TRP A 181 -7.97 2.89 7.20
C TRP A 181 -6.87 1.85 7.51
N ARG A 182 -6.23 1.95 8.67
CA ARG A 182 -5.09 1.10 9.07
C ARG A 182 -5.24 0.41 10.42
N GLU A 183 -6.20 0.83 11.25
CA GLU A 183 -6.48 0.22 12.56
C GLU A 183 -7.98 -0.04 12.70
N VAL A 184 -8.36 -1.27 13.02
CA VAL A 184 -9.77 -1.67 13.25
C VAL A 184 -9.93 -2.35 14.61
N ILE A 185 -11.13 -2.27 15.17
CA ILE A 185 -11.53 -2.99 16.37
C ILE A 185 -12.43 -4.16 15.94
N ALA A 186 -12.08 -5.37 16.34
CA ALA A 186 -12.87 -6.56 16.08
C ALA A 186 -13.75 -6.87 17.30
N ILE A 187 -15.08 -6.81 17.13
CA ILE A 187 -16.07 -7.24 18.12
C ILE A 187 -16.61 -8.60 17.69
N PHE A 188 -16.45 -9.62 18.53
CA PHE A 188 -16.79 -10.99 18.18
C PHE A 188 -17.22 -11.83 19.38
N VAL A 189 -17.91 -12.93 19.07
CA VAL A 189 -18.31 -13.94 20.05
C VAL A 189 -17.15 -14.92 20.29
N ASP A 190 -16.87 -15.28 21.55
CA ASP A 190 -15.80 -16.23 21.92
C ASP A 190 -16.25 -17.69 21.77
N ASP A 191 -16.60 -18.04 20.53
CA ASP A 191 -16.75 -19.41 20.05
C ASP A 191 -15.75 -19.67 18.91
N ASP A 192 -15.77 -20.88 18.32
CA ASP A 192 -14.82 -21.25 17.28
C ASP A 192 -14.98 -20.35 16.04
N TYR A 193 -16.22 -20.17 15.56
CA TYR A 193 -16.59 -19.28 14.45
C TYR A 193 -15.99 -17.88 14.64
N GLY A 194 -16.31 -17.22 15.75
CA GLY A 194 -15.85 -15.86 16.02
C GLY A 194 -14.33 -15.75 16.16
N ARG A 195 -13.68 -16.68 16.87
CA ARG A 195 -12.22 -16.70 17.02
C ARG A 195 -11.49 -16.93 15.69
N SER A 196 -11.93 -17.92 14.92
CA SER A 196 -11.32 -18.32 13.66
C SER A 196 -11.44 -17.21 12.61
N GLY A 197 -12.62 -16.60 12.47
CA GLY A 197 -12.82 -15.45 11.58
C GLY A 197 -11.95 -14.25 11.95
N ILE A 198 -11.90 -13.87 13.23
CA ILE A 198 -11.05 -12.77 13.72
C ILE A 198 -9.55 -13.10 13.72
N SER A 199 -9.17 -14.37 13.58
CA SER A 199 -7.79 -14.76 13.26
C SER A 199 -7.48 -14.44 11.79
N VAL A 200 -8.28 -14.92 10.84
CA VAL A 200 -8.06 -14.69 9.40
C VAL A 200 -8.17 -13.21 9.03
N LEU A 201 -9.03 -12.43 9.70
CA LEU A 201 -9.09 -10.97 9.55
C LEU A 201 -7.75 -10.30 9.91
N GLY A 202 -7.06 -10.79 10.94
CA GLY A 202 -5.73 -10.32 11.32
C GLY A 202 -4.70 -10.51 10.20
N ASP A 203 -4.66 -11.71 9.62
CA ASP A 203 -3.74 -12.05 8.53
C ASP A 203 -4.07 -11.27 7.23
N ALA A 204 -5.36 -11.12 6.92
CA ALA A 204 -5.82 -10.37 5.76
C ALA A 204 -5.47 -8.86 5.86
N LEU A 205 -5.67 -8.26 7.03
CA LEU A 205 -5.29 -6.87 7.31
C LEU A 205 -3.76 -6.68 7.29
N ALA A 206 -3.00 -7.63 7.85
CA ALA A 206 -1.54 -7.56 7.85
C ALA A 206 -0.96 -7.49 6.42
N LYS A 207 -1.53 -8.27 5.48
CA LYS A 207 -1.19 -8.19 4.03
C LYS A 207 -1.45 -6.80 3.43
N LYS A 208 -2.43 -6.05 3.95
CA LYS A 208 -2.75 -4.66 3.58
C LYS A 208 -2.01 -3.60 4.43
N ARG A 209 -1.04 -3.98 5.26
CA ARG A 209 -0.37 -3.07 6.23
C ARG A 209 -1.35 -2.36 7.18
N ALA A 210 -2.48 -3.00 7.45
CA ALA A 210 -3.42 -2.64 8.50
C ALA A 210 -3.30 -3.66 9.65
N LYS A 211 -3.93 -3.39 10.79
CA LYS A 211 -3.99 -4.31 11.93
C LYS A 211 -5.33 -4.23 12.66
N ILE A 212 -5.63 -5.26 13.41
CA ILE A 212 -6.62 -5.18 14.50
C ILE A 212 -5.92 -4.49 15.69
N SER A 213 -6.43 -3.36 16.14
CA SER A 213 -5.88 -2.63 17.30
C SER A 213 -6.45 -3.11 18.63
N TYR A 214 -7.69 -3.64 18.63
CA TYR A 214 -8.26 -4.33 19.77
C TYR A 214 -9.19 -5.49 19.37
N LYS A 215 -9.17 -6.56 20.17
CA LYS A 215 -9.99 -7.77 20.01
C LYS A 215 -10.98 -7.85 21.18
N ALA A 216 -12.19 -7.35 20.95
CA ALA A 216 -13.29 -7.27 21.91
C ALA A 216 -14.15 -8.55 21.84
N ALA A 217 -13.85 -9.50 22.73
CA ALA A 217 -14.55 -10.78 22.83
C ALA A 217 -15.66 -10.74 23.91
N PHE A 218 -16.75 -11.48 23.69
CA PHE A 218 -17.77 -11.76 24.71
C PHE A 218 -18.26 -13.21 24.61
N SER A 219 -18.73 -13.83 25.71
CA SER A 219 -19.18 -15.22 25.69
C SER A 219 -20.57 -15.37 25.05
N PRO A 220 -20.86 -16.49 24.35
CA PRO A 220 -22.21 -16.81 23.90
C PRO A 220 -23.24 -16.71 25.05
N GLY A 221 -24.29 -15.88 24.86
CA GLY A 221 -25.33 -15.67 25.87
C GLY A 221 -25.02 -14.61 26.95
N ASP A 222 -23.95 -13.84 26.81
CA ASP A 222 -23.62 -12.75 27.75
C ASP A 222 -24.69 -11.65 27.82
N THR A 223 -24.81 -11.05 29.00
CA THR A 223 -25.82 -10.01 29.30
C THR A 223 -25.51 -8.68 28.63
N GLU A 224 -26.56 -7.90 28.37
CA GLU A 224 -26.46 -6.54 27.79
C GLU A 224 -25.52 -5.62 28.60
N SER A 225 -25.43 -5.81 29.92
CA SER A 225 -24.46 -5.10 30.78
C SER A 225 -23.00 -5.36 30.39
N LYS A 226 -22.63 -6.61 30.09
CA LYS A 226 -21.27 -6.93 29.62
C LYS A 226 -21.00 -6.34 28.24
N ILE A 227 -22.00 -6.35 27.36
CA ILE A 227 -21.91 -5.73 26.03
C ILE A 227 -21.73 -4.21 26.16
N ASN A 228 -22.40 -3.56 27.11
CA ASN A 228 -22.17 -2.16 27.46
C ASN A 228 -20.76 -1.90 27.96
N ASP A 229 -20.26 -2.68 28.92
CA ASP A 229 -18.94 -2.47 29.50
C ASP A 229 -17.83 -2.66 28.44
N LEU A 230 -17.98 -3.65 27.57
CA LEU A 230 -17.13 -3.88 26.39
C LEU A 230 -17.21 -2.71 25.40
N LEU A 231 -18.40 -2.19 25.11
CA LEU A 231 -18.58 -1.07 24.19
C LEU A 231 -18.04 0.25 24.75
N VAL A 232 -18.11 0.46 26.07
CA VAL A 232 -17.43 1.57 26.76
C VAL A 232 -15.91 1.45 26.62
N GLU A 233 -15.34 0.26 26.83
CA GLU A 233 -13.89 0.04 26.68
C GLU A 233 -13.41 0.36 25.26
N VAL A 234 -14.06 -0.19 24.23
CA VAL A 234 -13.62 0.04 22.83
C VAL A 234 -13.84 1.48 22.35
N ASN A 235 -14.73 2.24 23.00
CA ASN A 235 -14.90 3.67 22.74
C ASN A 235 -13.74 4.52 23.33
N LEU A 236 -12.97 4.00 24.30
CA LEU A 236 -11.78 4.67 24.81
C LEU A 236 -10.56 4.49 23.88
N MET A 237 -10.61 3.58 22.91
CA MET A 237 -9.54 3.35 21.92
C MET A 237 -9.49 4.43 20.84
N GLU A 238 -8.42 4.47 20.04
CA GLU A 238 -8.26 5.45 18.95
C GLU A 238 -9.09 5.13 17.70
N SER A 239 -9.17 3.85 17.31
CA SER A 239 -9.90 3.45 16.10
C SER A 239 -11.41 3.71 16.25
N ARG A 240 -12.04 4.01 15.12
CA ARG A 240 -13.49 4.16 14.97
C ARG A 240 -14.05 3.26 13.86
N VAL A 241 -13.27 2.25 13.43
CA VAL A 241 -13.70 1.21 12.48
C VAL A 241 -13.96 -0.08 13.25
N TYR A 242 -15.23 -0.45 13.40
CA TYR A 242 -15.69 -1.61 14.14
C TYR A 242 -16.13 -2.72 13.18
N VAL A 243 -15.52 -3.89 13.28
CA VAL A 243 -15.92 -5.10 12.56
C VAL A 243 -16.69 -6.00 13.52
N VAL A 244 -17.93 -6.38 13.16
CA VAL A 244 -18.86 -7.11 14.05
C VAL A 244 -19.15 -8.50 13.50
N HIS A 245 -18.50 -9.51 14.07
CA HIS A 245 -18.55 -10.92 13.65
C HIS A 245 -19.13 -11.80 14.75
N VAL A 246 -20.45 -11.96 14.74
CA VAL A 246 -21.25 -12.47 15.87
C VAL A 246 -22.47 -13.26 15.40
N ASN A 247 -23.09 -14.02 16.29
CA ASN A 247 -24.35 -14.70 16.02
C ASN A 247 -25.53 -13.69 15.89
N PRO A 248 -26.52 -13.92 14.98
CA PRO A 248 -27.55 -12.94 14.66
C PRO A 248 -28.35 -12.36 15.83
N HIS A 249 -28.58 -13.15 16.87
CA HIS A 249 -29.37 -12.74 18.04
C HIS A 249 -28.63 -11.70 18.90
N THR A 250 -27.33 -11.83 19.10
CA THR A 250 -26.55 -10.91 19.94
C THR A 250 -26.15 -9.63 19.20
N GLY A 251 -25.98 -9.71 17.87
CA GLY A 251 -25.51 -8.57 17.07
C GLY A 251 -26.42 -7.34 17.10
N LEU A 252 -27.74 -7.51 17.24
CA LEU A 252 -28.67 -6.37 17.37
C LEU A 252 -28.55 -5.68 18.73
N ASN A 253 -28.25 -6.42 19.81
CA ASN A 253 -28.02 -5.84 21.13
C ASN A 253 -26.77 -4.94 21.13
N ILE A 254 -25.72 -5.34 20.41
CA ILE A 254 -24.51 -4.53 20.20
C ILE A 254 -24.87 -3.18 19.56
N PHE A 255 -25.68 -3.17 18.49
CA PHE A 255 -26.10 -1.91 17.85
C PHE A 255 -27.05 -1.06 18.71
N SER A 256 -27.92 -1.69 19.51
CA SER A 256 -28.79 -1.00 20.47
C SER A 256 -27.98 -0.23 21.51
N VAL A 257 -27.03 -0.92 22.15
CA VAL A 257 -26.14 -0.35 23.17
C VAL A 257 -25.15 0.66 22.56
N ALA A 258 -24.60 0.37 21.37
CA ALA A 258 -23.76 1.32 20.63
C ALA A 258 -24.51 2.63 20.34
N LYS A 259 -25.80 2.57 20.02
CA LYS A 259 -26.62 3.78 19.85
C LYS A 259 -26.83 4.52 21.18
N ALA A 260 -27.13 3.81 22.28
CA ALA A 260 -27.25 4.41 23.60
C ALA A 260 -25.96 5.13 24.05
N LEU A 261 -24.80 4.58 23.68
CA LEU A 261 -23.47 5.16 23.90
C LEU A 261 -23.06 6.22 22.86
N ASN A 262 -23.97 6.63 21.95
CA ASN A 262 -23.75 7.58 20.85
C ASN A 262 -22.64 7.18 19.83
N MET A 263 -22.32 5.89 19.75
CA MET A 263 -21.35 5.31 18.81
C MET A 263 -21.93 5.07 17.40
N MET A 264 -23.18 5.47 17.17
CA MET A 264 -23.82 5.53 15.84
C MET A 264 -23.83 6.95 15.24
N GLY A 265 -22.96 7.84 15.74
CA GLY A 265 -22.80 9.21 15.25
C GLY A 265 -21.76 9.36 14.15
N SER A 266 -21.61 10.59 13.65
CA SER A 266 -20.58 10.93 12.65
C SER A 266 -19.17 10.60 13.15
N GLY A 267 -18.32 10.10 12.25
CA GLY A 267 -16.95 9.66 12.55
C GLY A 267 -16.81 8.16 12.85
N TYR A 268 -17.90 7.45 13.16
CA TYR A 268 -17.91 6.00 13.37
C TYR A 268 -18.12 5.24 12.06
N VAL A 269 -17.55 4.03 11.98
CA VAL A 269 -17.72 3.08 10.88
C VAL A 269 -18.02 1.73 11.48
N TRP A 270 -19.08 1.08 10.98
CA TRP A 270 -19.51 -0.24 11.40
C TRP A 270 -19.60 -1.16 10.18
N ILE A 271 -18.90 -2.30 10.25
CA ILE A 271 -18.90 -3.34 9.21
C ILE A 271 -19.39 -4.64 9.85
N ALA A 272 -20.62 -5.02 9.54
CA ALA A 272 -21.21 -6.28 9.96
C ALA A 272 -20.91 -7.40 8.96
N THR A 273 -20.75 -8.62 9.48
CA THR A 273 -20.71 -9.83 8.64
C THR A 273 -22.12 -10.29 8.26
N ASP A 274 -22.23 -11.41 7.55
CA ASP A 274 -23.46 -11.87 6.88
C ASP A 274 -24.62 -12.27 7.80
N TRP A 275 -24.36 -12.40 9.11
CA TRP A 275 -25.42 -12.55 10.12
C TRP A 275 -26.46 -11.43 10.03
N LEU A 276 -26.04 -10.19 9.70
CA LEU A 276 -26.92 -9.04 9.72
C LEU A 276 -27.89 -9.03 8.51
N PRO A 277 -27.44 -9.15 7.25
CA PRO A 277 -28.36 -9.35 6.13
C PRO A 277 -29.18 -10.65 6.26
N SER A 278 -28.61 -11.72 6.83
CA SER A 278 -29.36 -12.96 7.07
C SER A 278 -30.47 -12.81 8.12
N TYR A 279 -30.33 -11.86 9.07
CA TYR A 279 -31.43 -11.42 9.92
C TYR A 279 -32.42 -10.53 9.16
N LEU A 280 -31.95 -9.50 8.46
CA LEU A 280 -32.80 -8.49 7.83
C LEU A 280 -33.66 -9.08 6.71
N ASP A 281 -33.08 -9.90 5.83
CA ASP A 281 -33.80 -10.59 4.76
C ASP A 281 -34.85 -11.57 5.34
N SER A 282 -34.66 -12.07 6.58
CA SER A 282 -35.59 -12.98 7.26
C SER A 282 -36.87 -12.32 7.80
N LYS A 283 -37.04 -11.00 7.63
CA LYS A 283 -38.21 -10.24 8.12
C LYS A 283 -38.93 -9.53 6.98
N ASP A 284 -40.22 -9.85 6.81
CA ASP A 284 -41.09 -9.27 5.76
C ASP A 284 -41.14 -7.74 5.80
N ALA A 285 -41.07 -7.19 7.01
CA ALA A 285 -40.79 -5.80 7.28
C ALA A 285 -39.92 -5.75 8.54
N VAL A 286 -38.72 -5.19 8.40
CA VAL A 286 -37.88 -4.84 9.56
C VAL A 286 -38.52 -3.63 10.24
N ASP A 287 -38.64 -3.66 11.56
CA ASP A 287 -39.28 -2.57 12.29
C ASP A 287 -38.45 -1.28 12.24
N SER A 288 -39.13 -0.14 12.34
CA SER A 288 -38.49 1.17 12.24
C SER A 288 -37.47 1.44 13.34
N ASN A 289 -37.52 0.76 14.49
CA ASN A 289 -36.54 0.93 15.56
C ASN A 289 -35.26 0.15 15.26
N THR A 290 -35.35 -1.11 14.82
CA THR A 290 -34.21 -1.90 14.33
C THR A 290 -33.55 -1.20 13.14
N MET A 291 -34.30 -0.68 12.17
CA MET A 291 -33.70 0.11 11.08
C MET A 291 -32.99 1.37 11.60
N ASN A 292 -33.57 2.05 12.58
CA ASN A 292 -33.02 3.27 13.20
C ASN A 292 -31.73 3.01 14.03
N ILE A 293 -31.47 1.80 14.53
CA ILE A 293 -30.18 1.46 15.18
C ILE A 293 -29.08 1.03 14.20
N LEU A 294 -29.40 0.79 12.93
CA LEU A 294 -28.48 0.26 11.91
C LEU A 294 -28.09 1.26 10.82
N GLN A 295 -28.42 2.55 10.96
CA GLN A 295 -28.15 3.56 9.91
C GLN A 295 -26.64 3.73 9.66
N GLY A 296 -26.25 3.59 8.39
CA GLY A 296 -24.87 3.72 7.92
C GLY A 296 -23.96 2.52 8.20
N VAL A 297 -24.53 1.39 8.63
CA VAL A 297 -23.79 0.13 8.78
C VAL A 297 -23.55 -0.48 7.40
N ILE A 298 -22.28 -0.77 7.08
CA ILE A 298 -21.92 -1.63 5.95
C ILE A 298 -22.13 -3.08 6.36
N ALA A 299 -22.67 -3.90 5.46
CA ALA A 299 -22.83 -5.33 5.68
C ALA A 299 -22.48 -6.14 4.43
N LEU A 300 -21.91 -7.33 4.61
CA LEU A 300 -21.69 -8.27 3.51
C LEU A 300 -22.82 -9.30 3.48
N ARG A 301 -23.33 -9.67 2.30
CA ARG A 301 -24.29 -10.78 2.13
C ARG A 301 -23.76 -11.76 1.10
N HIS A 302 -23.97 -13.07 1.30
CA HIS A 302 -23.60 -14.07 0.29
C HIS A 302 -24.22 -13.74 -1.07
N TYR A 303 -23.37 -13.63 -2.09
CA TYR A 303 -23.84 -13.36 -3.45
C TYR A 303 -24.44 -14.62 -4.07
N THR A 304 -25.55 -14.46 -4.79
CA THR A 304 -26.22 -15.54 -5.53
C THR A 304 -26.82 -14.95 -6.83
N PRO A 305 -26.47 -15.44 -8.04
CA PRO A 305 -26.99 -14.91 -9.31
C PRO A 305 -28.51 -14.92 -9.40
N ASP A 306 -29.07 -13.94 -10.08
CA ASP A 306 -30.52 -13.81 -10.30
C ASP A 306 -31.01 -14.68 -11.49
N THR A 307 -30.77 -15.99 -11.37
CA THR A 307 -31.16 -17.03 -12.35
C THR A 307 -32.67 -17.26 -12.38
N ASP A 308 -33.17 -17.86 -13.46
CA ASP A 308 -34.59 -18.24 -13.56
C ASP A 308 -34.95 -19.42 -12.63
N LEU A 309 -33.99 -20.29 -12.29
CA LEU A 309 -34.13 -21.29 -11.23
C LEU A 309 -34.42 -20.63 -9.88
N LYS A 310 -33.61 -19.63 -9.49
CA LYS A 310 -33.81 -18.85 -8.26
C LYS A 310 -35.16 -18.13 -8.25
N LYS A 311 -35.58 -17.52 -9.37
CA LYS A 311 -36.91 -16.87 -9.50
C LYS A 311 -38.05 -17.88 -9.34
N SER A 312 -37.94 -19.06 -9.95
CA SER A 312 -38.91 -20.15 -9.81
C SER A 312 -39.01 -20.61 -8.36
N PHE A 313 -37.87 -20.86 -7.70
CA PHE A 313 -37.81 -21.25 -6.29
C PHE A 313 -38.41 -20.17 -5.37
N MET A 314 -38.14 -18.88 -5.60
CA MET A 314 -38.76 -17.80 -4.83
C MET A 314 -40.29 -17.73 -5.02
N SER A 315 -40.81 -18.08 -6.21
CA SER A 315 -42.25 -18.21 -6.44
C SER A 315 -42.87 -19.40 -5.68
N LYS A 316 -42.20 -20.55 -5.69
CA LYS A 316 -42.57 -21.72 -4.86
C LYS A 316 -42.51 -21.38 -3.37
N TRP A 317 -41.46 -20.71 -2.90
CA TRP A 317 -41.26 -20.31 -1.51
C TRP A 317 -42.43 -19.46 -0.97
N ASN A 318 -42.80 -18.41 -1.71
CA ASN A 318 -43.96 -17.58 -1.36
C ASN A 318 -45.25 -18.41 -1.24
N THR A 319 -45.42 -19.42 -2.12
CA THR A 319 -46.56 -20.34 -2.08
C THR A 319 -46.52 -21.28 -0.86
N LEU A 320 -45.35 -21.80 -0.48
CA LEU A 320 -45.16 -22.64 0.73
C LEU A 320 -45.47 -21.88 2.01
N LYS A 321 -45.10 -20.59 2.04
CA LYS A 321 -45.38 -19.67 3.15
C LYS A 321 -46.89 -19.43 3.31
N TYR A 322 -47.59 -19.04 2.25
CA TYR A 322 -49.05 -18.84 2.30
C TYR A 322 -49.86 -20.11 2.57
N LYS A 323 -49.33 -21.31 2.26
CA LYS A 323 -49.96 -22.60 2.58
C LYS A 323 -49.75 -23.05 4.03
N GLY A 324 -49.02 -22.29 4.85
CA GLY A 324 -48.77 -22.60 6.27
C GLY A 324 -47.69 -23.67 6.51
N SER A 325 -47.27 -24.42 5.49
CA SER A 325 -46.21 -25.45 5.58
C SER A 325 -44.86 -24.88 6.01
N ALA A 326 -44.57 -23.61 5.68
CA ALA A 326 -43.40 -22.88 6.18
C ALA A 326 -43.73 -21.89 7.33
N GLY A 327 -45.00 -21.76 7.74
CA GLY A 327 -45.43 -20.84 8.80
C GLY A 327 -44.99 -19.38 8.56
N HIS A 328 -44.52 -18.72 9.63
CA HIS A 328 -43.96 -17.36 9.59
C HIS A 328 -42.45 -17.33 9.21
N ALA A 329 -41.89 -18.40 8.64
CA ALA A 329 -40.46 -18.48 8.37
C ALA A 329 -39.96 -17.36 7.44
N GLY A 330 -38.86 -16.75 7.86
CA GLY A 330 -38.10 -15.80 7.06
C GLY A 330 -37.31 -16.49 5.94
N PHE A 331 -37.00 -15.74 4.89
CA PHE A 331 -36.08 -16.18 3.84
C PHE A 331 -34.70 -15.56 4.04
N ASN A 332 -33.62 -16.26 3.74
CA ASN A 332 -32.27 -15.68 3.66
C ASN A 332 -31.37 -16.52 2.74
N SER A 333 -30.15 -16.05 2.50
CA SER A 333 -29.19 -16.72 1.60
C SER A 333 -28.90 -18.18 1.97
N TYR A 334 -28.94 -18.53 3.26
CA TYR A 334 -28.74 -19.89 3.76
C TYR A 334 -29.83 -20.87 3.31
N ALA A 335 -31.05 -20.41 3.05
CA ALA A 335 -32.11 -21.26 2.47
C ALA A 335 -31.75 -21.76 1.07
N LEU A 336 -31.05 -20.94 0.26
CA LEU A 336 -30.62 -21.34 -1.10
C LEU A 336 -29.54 -22.43 -1.02
N TYR A 337 -28.52 -22.23 -0.18
CA TYR A 337 -27.47 -23.23 0.04
C TYR A 337 -28.01 -24.52 0.69
N ALA A 338 -28.99 -24.43 1.61
CA ALA A 338 -29.63 -25.58 2.23
C ALA A 338 -30.48 -26.40 1.24
N TYR A 339 -31.22 -25.73 0.34
CA TYR A 339 -31.93 -26.37 -0.78
C TYR A 339 -30.95 -27.09 -1.71
N ASP A 340 -29.91 -26.38 -2.17
CA ASP A 340 -28.91 -26.91 -3.10
C ASP A 340 -28.04 -28.03 -2.49
N SER A 341 -27.86 -28.06 -1.17
CA SER A 341 -27.16 -29.16 -0.48
C SER A 341 -27.88 -30.50 -0.64
N VAL A 342 -29.22 -30.49 -0.67
CA VAL A 342 -30.03 -31.70 -0.92
C VAL A 342 -29.93 -32.11 -2.39
N TRP A 343 -29.96 -31.16 -3.33
CA TRP A 343 -29.78 -31.45 -4.76
C TRP A 343 -28.37 -31.97 -5.08
N LEU A 344 -27.33 -31.43 -4.45
CA LEU A 344 -25.97 -31.94 -4.53
C LEU A 344 -25.89 -33.39 -4.03
N ALA A 345 -26.51 -33.71 -2.89
CA ALA A 345 -26.60 -35.07 -2.39
C ALA A 345 -27.36 -35.99 -3.36
N ALA A 346 -28.49 -35.55 -3.91
CA ALA A 346 -29.32 -36.33 -4.81
C ALA A 346 -28.62 -36.64 -6.16
N HIS A 347 -28.00 -35.63 -6.78
CA HIS A 347 -27.19 -35.79 -7.99
C HIS A 347 -26.00 -36.75 -7.76
N ALA A 348 -25.28 -36.58 -6.64
CA ALA A 348 -24.15 -37.44 -6.33
C ALA A 348 -24.57 -38.88 -6.00
N LEU A 349 -25.72 -39.07 -5.34
CA LEU A 349 -26.28 -40.41 -5.06
C LEU A 349 -26.74 -41.11 -6.33
N ASP A 350 -27.43 -40.43 -7.26
CA ASP A 350 -27.81 -41.09 -8.52
C ASP A 350 -26.57 -41.40 -9.38
N GLY A 351 -25.60 -40.48 -9.44
CA GLY A 351 -24.30 -40.73 -10.08
C GLY A 351 -23.58 -41.94 -9.50
N PHE A 352 -23.45 -42.01 -8.17
CA PHE A 352 -22.85 -43.13 -7.45
C PHE A 352 -23.58 -44.46 -7.72
N LEU A 353 -24.91 -44.47 -7.71
CA LEU A 353 -25.71 -45.68 -8.01
C LEU A 353 -25.58 -46.10 -9.48
N ASN A 354 -25.45 -45.15 -10.41
CA ASN A 354 -25.24 -45.43 -11.84
C ASN A 354 -23.81 -45.89 -12.14
N GLU A 355 -22.81 -45.46 -11.37
CA GLU A 355 -21.43 -45.98 -11.37
C GLU A 355 -21.33 -47.39 -10.73
N GLY A 356 -22.44 -47.94 -10.20
CA GLY A 356 -22.51 -49.28 -9.60
C GLY A 356 -22.19 -49.32 -8.10
N GLY A 357 -22.19 -48.17 -7.44
CA GLY A 357 -21.93 -48.02 -6.01
C GLY A 357 -22.93 -48.79 -5.13
N ASN A 358 -22.42 -49.39 -4.05
CA ASN A 358 -23.20 -50.25 -3.16
C ASN A 358 -23.52 -49.56 -1.83
N LEU A 359 -24.82 -49.28 -1.58
CA LEU A 359 -25.29 -48.76 -0.30
C LEU A 359 -25.33 -49.87 0.76
N SER A 360 -24.19 -50.07 1.42
CA SER A 360 -24.01 -51.06 2.48
C SER A 360 -23.22 -50.48 3.65
N PHE A 361 -23.51 -50.99 4.84
CA PHE A 361 -22.93 -50.54 6.11
C PHE A 361 -22.24 -51.72 6.81
N SER A 362 -21.16 -51.45 7.55
CA SER A 362 -20.41 -52.46 8.31
C SER A 362 -20.16 -52.04 9.76
N TYR A 363 -19.97 -53.03 10.64
CA TYR A 363 -19.61 -52.81 12.04
C TYR A 363 -18.09 -52.55 12.15
N ASP A 364 -17.68 -51.46 12.79
CA ASP A 364 -16.29 -51.28 13.20
C ASP A 364 -16.06 -51.99 14.56
N PRO A 365 -15.15 -52.98 14.66
CA PRO A 365 -14.84 -53.64 15.94
C PRO A 365 -14.26 -52.71 17.01
N LYS A 366 -13.85 -51.47 16.68
CA LYS A 366 -13.53 -50.42 17.66
C LYS A 366 -14.77 -49.95 18.42
N LEU A 367 -15.93 -49.85 17.74
CA LEU A 367 -17.15 -49.27 18.28
C LEU A 367 -17.95 -50.33 19.04
N HIS A 368 -17.78 -50.32 20.37
CA HIS A 368 -18.41 -51.30 21.26
C HIS A 368 -18.97 -50.61 22.51
N ASP A 369 -20.10 -51.12 22.98
CA ASP A 369 -20.73 -50.63 24.22
C ASP A 369 -19.88 -51.06 25.43
N THR A 370 -19.56 -50.12 26.30
CA THR A 370 -18.93 -50.42 27.60
C THR A 370 -19.99 -50.78 28.63
N ASN A 371 -19.66 -51.65 29.60
CA ASN A 371 -20.61 -52.13 30.60
C ASN A 371 -21.25 -50.97 31.39
N GLY A 372 -22.55 -50.73 31.17
CA GLY A 372 -23.30 -49.63 31.79
C GLY A 372 -23.39 -48.35 30.95
N SER A 373 -22.88 -48.35 29.70
CA SER A 373 -23.08 -47.25 28.75
C SER A 373 -24.58 -47.08 28.42
N MET A 374 -25.02 -45.82 28.38
CA MET A 374 -26.30 -45.42 27.74
C MET A 374 -26.12 -44.95 26.29
N LEU A 375 -24.87 -44.89 25.79
CA LEU A 375 -24.55 -44.61 24.39
C LEU A 375 -24.41 -45.94 23.65
N HIS A 376 -25.22 -46.15 22.62
CA HIS A 376 -25.24 -47.36 21.78
C HIS A 376 -24.16 -47.31 20.69
N LEU A 377 -22.89 -47.19 21.08
CA LEU A 377 -21.76 -47.13 20.16
C LEU A 377 -21.70 -48.36 19.24
N ALA A 378 -22.11 -49.53 19.72
CA ALA A 378 -22.19 -50.76 18.92
C ALA A 378 -23.32 -50.77 17.86
N SER A 379 -24.20 -49.76 17.85
CA SER A 379 -25.22 -49.58 16.80
C SER A 379 -24.73 -48.73 15.62
N LEU A 380 -23.70 -47.91 15.83
CA LEU A 380 -23.09 -47.09 14.77
C LEU A 380 -22.37 -47.97 13.75
N ARG A 381 -22.50 -47.60 12.47
CA ARG A 381 -21.93 -48.36 11.35
C ARG A 381 -21.16 -47.48 10.39
N VAL A 382 -20.09 -48.04 9.83
CA VAL A 382 -19.28 -47.42 8.79
C VAL A 382 -19.98 -47.61 7.44
N PHE A 383 -20.16 -46.52 6.69
CA PHE A 383 -20.71 -46.55 5.35
C PHE A 383 -19.65 -46.99 4.35
N ASN A 384 -19.78 -48.21 3.81
CA ASN A 384 -18.76 -48.82 2.93
C ASN A 384 -18.59 -48.07 1.59
N GLY A 385 -19.64 -47.36 1.15
CA GLY A 385 -19.62 -46.53 -0.06
C GLY A 385 -19.12 -45.11 0.16
N GLY A 386 -18.74 -44.74 1.39
CA GLY A 386 -18.45 -43.37 1.82
C GLY A 386 -17.46 -42.63 0.93
N GLU A 387 -16.26 -43.16 0.78
CA GLU A 387 -15.20 -42.56 -0.04
C GLU A 387 -15.63 -42.41 -1.51
N GLN A 388 -16.33 -43.40 -2.06
CA GLN A 388 -16.83 -43.35 -3.44
C GLN A 388 -17.90 -42.25 -3.62
N LEU A 389 -18.82 -42.10 -2.66
CA LEU A 389 -19.81 -41.02 -2.68
C LEU A 389 -19.14 -39.64 -2.48
N LEU A 390 -18.14 -39.54 -1.61
CA LEU A 390 -17.31 -38.34 -1.41
C LEU A 390 -16.59 -37.93 -2.71
N GLN A 391 -15.91 -38.86 -3.39
CA GLN A 391 -15.29 -38.61 -4.68
C GLN A 391 -16.32 -38.27 -5.77
N THR A 392 -17.57 -38.74 -5.65
CA THR A 392 -18.66 -38.38 -6.58
C THR A 392 -19.18 -36.97 -6.31
N LEU A 393 -19.39 -36.58 -5.04
CA LEU A 393 -19.75 -35.23 -4.61
C LEU A 393 -18.73 -34.19 -5.09
N LEU A 394 -17.43 -34.45 -4.93
CA LEU A 394 -16.36 -33.54 -5.37
C LEU A 394 -16.23 -33.44 -6.91
N ARG A 395 -16.75 -34.42 -7.65
CA ARG A 395 -16.82 -34.41 -9.12
C ARG A 395 -18.08 -33.71 -9.66
N MET A 396 -19.05 -33.32 -8.83
CA MET A 396 -20.27 -32.65 -9.28
C MET A 396 -19.99 -31.24 -9.82
N ASN A 397 -20.66 -30.90 -10.92
CA ASN A 397 -20.68 -29.57 -11.51
C ASN A 397 -22.06 -29.30 -12.12
N PHE A 398 -22.87 -28.48 -11.46
CA PHE A 398 -24.22 -28.11 -11.91
C PHE A 398 -24.58 -26.69 -11.46
N THR A 399 -25.74 -26.18 -11.90
CA THR A 399 -26.25 -24.87 -11.50
C THR A 399 -27.50 -25.05 -10.64
N GLY A 400 -27.41 -24.67 -9.38
CA GLY A 400 -28.52 -24.67 -8.42
C GLY A 400 -29.25 -23.33 -8.32
N VAL A 401 -29.98 -23.12 -7.21
CA VAL A 401 -30.67 -21.85 -6.92
C VAL A 401 -29.75 -20.80 -6.29
N SER A 402 -28.64 -21.22 -5.69
CA SER A 402 -27.58 -20.36 -5.13
C SER A 402 -26.54 -19.92 -6.15
N GLY A 403 -26.30 -20.69 -7.22
CA GLY A 403 -25.29 -20.41 -8.24
C GLY A 403 -24.74 -21.66 -8.91
N GLN A 404 -23.51 -21.58 -9.44
CA GLN A 404 -22.77 -22.76 -9.90
C GLN A 404 -22.19 -23.51 -8.69
N ILE A 405 -22.46 -24.81 -8.62
CA ILE A 405 -21.99 -25.70 -7.55
C ILE A 405 -20.91 -26.58 -8.16
N GLN A 406 -19.67 -26.27 -7.79
CA GLN A 406 -18.45 -26.99 -8.13
C GLN A 406 -17.43 -26.74 -7.01
N PHE A 407 -16.66 -27.76 -6.65
CA PHE A 407 -15.65 -27.67 -5.59
C PHE A 407 -14.24 -27.44 -6.14
N ASP A 408 -13.42 -26.74 -5.35
CA ASP A 408 -11.97 -26.66 -5.53
C ASP A 408 -11.24 -27.83 -4.79
N PRO A 409 -9.91 -27.99 -4.95
CA PRO A 409 -9.16 -29.06 -4.26
C PRO A 409 -9.19 -28.96 -2.73
N ASP A 410 -9.47 -27.78 -2.18
CA ASP A 410 -9.60 -27.52 -0.74
C ASP A 410 -11.04 -27.72 -0.23
N LYS A 411 -11.96 -28.19 -1.09
CA LYS A 411 -13.38 -28.47 -0.82
C LYS A 411 -14.23 -27.22 -0.52
N HIS A 412 -13.83 -26.07 -1.05
CA HIS A 412 -14.65 -24.86 -1.09
C HIS A 412 -15.44 -24.76 -2.39
N LEU A 413 -16.57 -24.06 -2.37
CA LEU A 413 -17.23 -23.64 -3.61
C LEU A 413 -16.32 -22.71 -4.41
N VAL A 414 -16.19 -22.96 -5.72
CA VAL A 414 -15.47 -22.07 -6.64
C VAL A 414 -16.12 -20.69 -6.71
N HIS A 415 -15.33 -19.67 -7.05
CA HIS A 415 -15.80 -18.30 -7.26
C HIS A 415 -16.57 -17.64 -6.08
N PRO A 416 -16.11 -17.73 -4.82
CA PRO A 416 -16.80 -17.14 -3.68
C PRO A 416 -16.92 -15.61 -3.81
N ALA A 417 -18.12 -15.10 -3.57
CA ALA A 417 -18.48 -13.69 -3.77
C ALA A 417 -19.53 -13.19 -2.75
N TYR A 418 -19.53 -11.89 -2.51
CA TYR A 418 -20.43 -11.19 -1.58
C TYR A 418 -21.03 -9.94 -2.21
N ASP A 419 -22.32 -9.71 -1.96
CA ASP A 419 -22.94 -8.39 -2.01
C ASP A 419 -22.29 -7.50 -0.94
N VAL A 420 -21.84 -6.30 -1.32
CA VAL A 420 -21.51 -5.25 -0.34
C VAL A 420 -22.73 -4.33 -0.23
N LEU A 421 -23.33 -4.26 0.95
CA LEU A 421 -24.54 -3.51 1.26
C LEU A 421 -24.23 -2.34 2.21
N ASN A 422 -25.02 -1.28 2.12
CA ASN A 422 -25.11 -0.22 3.13
C ASN A 422 -26.57 -0.10 3.62
N ILE A 423 -26.77 0.05 4.92
CA ILE A 423 -28.11 0.13 5.53
C ILE A 423 -28.52 1.60 5.67
N VAL A 424 -29.60 2.01 4.99
CA VAL A 424 -30.03 3.42 4.90
C VAL A 424 -31.55 3.51 4.85
N GLY A 425 -32.14 4.42 5.64
CA GLY A 425 -33.57 4.62 5.73
C GLY A 425 -34.29 3.35 6.18
N THR A 426 -35.22 2.85 5.36
CA THR A 426 -36.06 1.69 5.64
C THR A 426 -35.58 0.39 4.98
N GLY A 427 -34.36 0.32 4.45
CA GLY A 427 -33.85 -0.90 3.82
C GLY A 427 -32.35 -0.94 3.57
N THR A 428 -31.93 -1.86 2.69
CA THR A 428 -30.53 -2.08 2.31
C THR A 428 -30.28 -1.60 0.87
N ARG A 429 -29.11 -0.98 0.64
CA ARG A 429 -28.65 -0.53 -0.68
C ARG A 429 -27.36 -1.25 -1.03
N ARG A 430 -27.36 -2.06 -2.10
CA ARG A 430 -26.13 -2.64 -2.66
C ARG A 430 -25.23 -1.51 -3.17
N ILE A 431 -24.01 -1.42 -2.62
CA ILE A 431 -22.97 -0.46 -3.05
C ILE A 431 -21.93 -1.10 -3.98
N GLY A 432 -21.90 -2.43 -4.06
CA GLY A 432 -21.07 -3.17 -5.01
C GLY A 432 -21.08 -4.66 -4.69
N TYR A 433 -20.07 -5.35 -5.20
CA TYR A 433 -19.76 -6.75 -5.01
C TYR A 433 -18.29 -6.88 -4.59
N TRP A 434 -17.97 -7.97 -3.89
CA TRP A 434 -16.61 -8.47 -3.77
C TRP A 434 -16.57 -9.90 -4.31
N SER A 435 -15.46 -10.29 -4.94
CA SER A 435 -15.16 -11.70 -5.22
C SER A 435 -13.66 -11.98 -5.10
N ASN A 436 -13.28 -13.23 -4.84
CA ASN A 436 -11.86 -13.64 -4.84
C ASN A 436 -11.17 -13.50 -6.23
N TYR A 437 -11.92 -13.14 -7.28
CA TYR A 437 -11.41 -12.97 -8.65
C TYR A 437 -11.17 -11.50 -9.04
N SER A 438 -12.02 -10.60 -8.53
CA SER A 438 -12.06 -9.17 -8.88
C SER A 438 -11.72 -8.24 -7.73
N HIS A 439 -11.82 -8.74 -6.49
CA HIS A 439 -12.01 -7.94 -5.28
C HIS A 439 -13.23 -7.00 -5.49
N LEU A 440 -13.17 -5.73 -5.07
CA LEU A 440 -14.29 -4.79 -5.05
C LEU A 440 -14.69 -4.27 -6.45
N SER A 441 -15.96 -4.45 -6.81
CA SER A 441 -16.51 -4.11 -8.14
C SER A 441 -17.95 -3.61 -8.07
N VAL A 442 -18.35 -2.71 -8.96
CA VAL A 442 -19.78 -2.35 -9.21
C VAL A 442 -20.45 -3.23 -10.27
N VAL A 443 -19.67 -4.07 -10.98
CA VAL A 443 -20.13 -5.01 -12.02
C VAL A 443 -20.31 -6.41 -11.42
N PRO A 444 -21.40 -7.14 -11.73
CA PRO A 444 -21.63 -8.51 -11.26
C PRO A 444 -20.47 -9.47 -11.57
N PRO A 445 -20.08 -10.36 -10.64
CA PRO A 445 -18.89 -11.21 -10.78
C PRO A 445 -18.83 -12.10 -12.04
N GLU A 446 -19.95 -12.66 -12.52
CA GLU A 446 -19.99 -13.54 -13.69
C GLU A 446 -19.53 -12.83 -14.98
N SER A 447 -19.81 -11.52 -15.07
CA SER A 447 -19.36 -10.68 -16.18
C SER A 447 -17.86 -10.42 -16.18
N LEU A 448 -17.17 -10.77 -15.09
CA LEU A 448 -15.73 -10.61 -14.90
C LEU A 448 -14.97 -11.94 -15.05
N TYR A 449 -15.56 -13.08 -14.67
CA TYR A 449 -14.94 -14.41 -14.83
C TYR A 449 -14.64 -14.79 -16.30
N THR A 450 -15.24 -14.09 -17.27
CA THR A 450 -14.96 -14.23 -18.71
C THR A 450 -13.69 -13.53 -19.18
N LYS A 451 -12.99 -12.79 -18.31
CA LYS A 451 -11.81 -11.97 -18.57
C LYS A 451 -10.70 -12.34 -17.58
N PRO A 452 -9.41 -12.15 -17.88
CA PRO A 452 -8.35 -12.38 -16.90
C PRO A 452 -8.55 -11.53 -15.63
N PRO A 453 -8.15 -12.03 -14.44
CA PRO A 453 -8.40 -11.35 -13.18
C PRO A 453 -7.62 -10.03 -13.09
N ASN A 454 -8.28 -8.96 -12.65
CA ASN A 454 -7.68 -7.62 -12.54
C ASN A 454 -7.88 -7.03 -11.14
N ILE A 455 -6.85 -7.20 -10.31
CA ILE A 455 -6.79 -6.78 -8.91
C ILE A 455 -6.01 -5.45 -8.78
N SER A 456 -6.01 -4.61 -9.83
CA SER A 456 -5.38 -3.29 -9.76
C SER A 456 -6.16 -2.37 -8.82
N THR A 457 -5.48 -1.51 -8.05
CA THR A 457 -6.15 -0.49 -7.22
C THR A 457 -7.02 0.46 -8.04
N GLY A 458 -6.63 0.72 -9.30
CA GLY A 458 -7.40 1.53 -10.25
C GLY A 458 -8.66 0.86 -10.81
N SER A 459 -8.88 -0.44 -10.58
CA SER A 459 -10.12 -1.15 -10.95
C SER A 459 -11.02 -1.48 -9.75
N GLN A 460 -10.60 -1.15 -8.52
CA GLN A 460 -11.42 -1.31 -7.32
C GLN A 460 -12.44 -0.18 -7.22
N HIS A 461 -13.73 -0.49 -7.27
CA HIS A 461 -14.80 0.52 -7.24
C HIS A 461 -16.02 0.08 -6.42
N LEU A 462 -16.53 0.99 -5.58
CA LEU A 462 -17.82 0.91 -4.89
C LEU A 462 -18.61 2.21 -5.07
N TYR A 463 -19.94 2.14 -5.05
CA TYR A 463 -20.81 3.32 -5.00
C TYR A 463 -20.70 4.06 -3.66
N SER A 464 -21.17 5.31 -3.64
CA SER A 464 -21.15 6.18 -2.45
C SER A 464 -21.91 5.60 -1.26
N VAL A 465 -21.22 5.51 -0.12
CA VAL A 465 -21.77 5.15 1.18
C VAL A 465 -22.36 6.38 1.86
N ILE A 466 -23.41 6.15 2.64
CA ILE A 466 -23.93 7.08 3.65
C ILE A 466 -23.56 6.45 4.99
N TRP A 467 -22.78 7.15 5.79
CA TRP A 467 -22.19 6.69 7.05
C TRP A 467 -23.06 7.07 8.25
N PRO A 468 -22.81 6.51 9.44
CA PRO A 468 -23.53 6.88 10.66
C PRO A 468 -23.49 8.39 10.92
N GLY A 469 -24.58 8.94 11.46
CA GLY A 469 -24.80 10.39 11.53
C GLY A 469 -25.11 11.08 10.19
N ASP A 470 -25.67 10.33 9.21
CA ASP A 470 -26.15 10.82 7.90
C ASP A 470 -25.11 11.58 7.05
N THR A 471 -23.83 11.18 7.14
CA THR A 471 -22.74 11.81 6.38
C THR A 471 -22.37 11.04 5.12
N THR A 472 -22.01 11.73 4.03
CA THR A 472 -21.48 11.11 2.80
C THR A 472 -19.96 11.16 2.69
N SER A 473 -19.30 11.98 3.50
CA SER A 473 -17.85 12.04 3.66
C SER A 473 -17.34 10.79 4.39
N THR A 474 -16.43 10.03 3.76
CA THR A 474 -15.75 8.89 4.39
C THR A 474 -15.16 9.28 5.74
N PRO A 475 -15.55 8.63 6.86
CA PRO A 475 -14.97 8.88 8.16
C PRO A 475 -13.47 8.60 8.18
N ARG A 476 -12.73 9.31 9.04
CA ARG A 476 -11.29 9.10 9.22
C ARG A 476 -10.93 7.70 9.72
N GLY A 477 -11.86 7.03 10.39
CA GLY A 477 -11.66 5.72 11.01
C GLY A 477 -10.83 5.76 12.31
N TRP A 478 -10.45 6.95 12.80
CA TRP A 478 -9.82 7.13 14.11
C TRP A 478 -10.00 8.55 14.68
N VAL A 479 -9.87 8.66 16.00
CA VAL A 479 -9.81 9.91 16.79
C VAL A 479 -8.68 9.81 17.81
N PHE A 480 -8.20 10.94 18.33
CA PHE A 480 -7.34 10.91 19.52
C PHE A 480 -8.13 10.40 20.73
N PRO A 481 -7.52 9.64 21.66
CA PRO A 481 -8.25 9.14 22.82
C PRO A 481 -8.64 10.28 23.76
N ASN A 482 -9.84 10.23 24.36
CA ASN A 482 -10.26 11.23 25.37
C ASN A 482 -9.41 11.19 26.65
N ASN A 483 -8.72 10.08 26.89
CA ASN A 483 -7.73 9.82 27.93
C ASN A 483 -6.28 9.82 27.40
N GLY A 484 -6.07 10.23 26.14
CA GLY A 484 -4.78 10.21 25.47
C GLY A 484 -3.81 11.23 26.05
N GLN A 485 -2.58 10.80 26.34
CA GLN A 485 -1.53 11.73 26.75
C GLN A 485 -1.14 12.62 25.56
N PRO A 486 -0.91 13.94 25.76
CA PRO A 486 -0.49 14.81 24.69
C PRO A 486 0.91 14.40 24.18
N LEU A 487 1.08 14.41 22.86
CA LEU A 487 2.31 13.96 22.19
C LEU A 487 3.54 14.67 22.76
N ARG A 488 4.54 13.89 23.16
CA ARG A 488 5.78 14.35 23.80
C ARG A 488 6.77 14.71 22.69
N ILE A 489 6.80 15.99 22.31
CA ILE A 489 7.59 16.49 21.18
C ILE A 489 8.94 16.99 21.69
N ALA A 490 10.02 16.35 21.27
CA ALA A 490 11.37 16.77 21.64
C ALA A 490 11.85 17.98 20.82
N VAL A 491 12.39 18.99 21.50
CA VAL A 491 12.93 20.23 20.89
C VAL A 491 14.40 20.41 21.27
N PRO A 492 15.32 20.63 20.32
CA PRO A 492 16.75 20.80 20.62
C PRO A 492 17.03 22.11 21.37
N ASN A 493 17.62 22.00 22.55
CA ASN A 493 17.99 23.14 23.40
C ASN A 493 19.36 23.71 22.98
N ARG A 494 19.39 24.47 21.88
CA ARG A 494 20.63 24.96 21.25
C ARG A 494 21.31 26.11 22.00
N VAL A 495 22.63 26.21 21.81
CA VAL A 495 23.46 27.29 22.36
C VAL A 495 23.85 28.30 21.28
N GLY A 496 24.15 27.83 20.06
CA GLY A 496 24.32 28.67 18.86
C GLY A 496 23.10 28.61 17.94
N TYR A 497 22.82 29.72 17.25
CA TYR A 497 21.68 29.88 16.32
C TYR A 497 20.32 29.57 16.99
N LYS A 498 20.02 30.33 18.05
CA LYS A 498 18.82 30.17 18.90
C LYS A 498 17.52 30.60 18.21
N GLU A 499 17.66 31.32 17.10
CA GLU A 499 16.62 31.80 16.20
C GLU A 499 15.82 30.63 15.59
N PHE A 500 16.47 29.48 15.36
CA PHE A 500 15.82 28.29 14.79
C PHE A 500 15.10 27.43 15.83
N ALA A 501 15.72 27.19 16.99
CA ALA A 501 15.12 26.50 18.13
C ALA A 501 15.85 26.85 19.45
N SER A 502 15.11 27.29 20.47
CA SER A 502 15.64 27.55 21.81
C SER A 502 14.57 27.51 22.91
N LYS A 503 15.02 27.50 24.17
CA LYS A 503 14.16 27.63 25.36
C LYS A 503 13.69 29.08 25.55
N ASP A 504 12.40 29.25 25.83
CA ASP A 504 11.79 30.54 26.18
C ASP A 504 11.07 30.49 27.55
N LYS A 505 10.53 31.63 27.98
CA LYS A 505 9.61 31.79 29.12
C LYS A 505 8.12 31.81 28.70
N SER A 506 7.83 31.50 27.44
CA SER A 506 6.48 31.34 26.90
C SER A 506 5.72 30.22 27.64
N PRO A 507 4.38 30.18 27.60
CA PRO A 507 3.60 29.07 28.16
C PRO A 507 3.98 27.69 27.59
N GLN A 508 4.51 27.66 26.36
CA GLN A 508 5.01 26.46 25.69
C GLN A 508 6.46 26.10 26.07
N GLY A 509 7.20 27.00 26.73
CA GLY A 509 8.59 26.80 27.17
C GLY A 509 9.65 26.80 26.05
N VAL A 510 9.24 26.95 24.79
CA VAL A 510 10.08 26.92 23.58
C VAL A 510 9.78 28.10 22.67
N ARG A 511 10.71 28.39 21.74
CA ARG A 511 10.55 29.36 20.66
C ARG A 511 11.55 29.07 19.52
N GLY A 512 11.22 29.45 18.30
CA GLY A 512 12.14 29.53 17.16
C GLY A 512 11.45 29.20 15.84
N TYR A 513 12.06 29.57 14.72
CA TYR A 513 11.51 29.39 13.38
C TYR A 513 10.98 27.97 13.12
N CYS A 514 11.66 26.93 13.62
CA CYS A 514 11.25 25.54 13.41
C CYS A 514 10.00 25.16 14.24
N ILE A 515 9.74 25.86 15.35
CA ILE A 515 8.51 25.75 16.14
C ILE A 515 7.40 26.52 15.44
N ASP A 516 7.66 27.75 15.00
CA ASP A 516 6.68 28.61 14.34
C ASP A 516 6.14 27.96 13.04
N VAL A 517 7.01 27.30 12.26
CA VAL A 517 6.63 26.49 11.08
C VAL A 517 5.82 25.24 11.48
N PHE A 518 6.15 24.59 12.59
CA PHE A 518 5.45 23.38 13.05
C PHE A 518 4.04 23.70 13.59
N GLU A 519 3.88 24.79 14.34
CA GLU A 519 2.57 25.28 14.81
C GLU A 519 1.69 25.72 13.64
N ALA A 520 2.26 26.44 12.65
CA ALA A 520 1.57 26.75 11.41
C ALA A 520 1.11 25.47 10.68
N ALA A 521 1.98 24.46 10.59
CA ALA A 521 1.65 23.17 9.99
C ALA A 521 0.54 22.41 10.77
N ILE A 522 0.53 22.45 12.10
CA ILE A 522 -0.56 21.89 12.93
C ILE A 522 -1.87 22.65 12.72
N SER A 523 -1.83 23.99 12.66
CA SER A 523 -3.03 24.83 12.51
C SER A 523 -3.80 24.61 11.19
N LEU A 524 -3.15 24.01 10.19
CA LEU A 524 -3.76 23.63 8.91
C LEU A 524 -4.40 22.23 8.95
N LEU A 525 -4.22 21.46 10.02
CA LEU A 525 -4.85 20.16 10.19
C LEU A 525 -6.33 20.35 10.59
N PRO A 526 -7.29 19.60 9.99
CA PRO A 526 -8.71 19.74 10.31
C PRO A 526 -9.10 19.10 11.66
N TYR A 527 -8.18 19.01 12.62
CA TYR A 527 -8.32 18.39 13.93
C TYR A 527 -7.24 18.92 14.88
N ALA A 528 -7.58 19.04 16.17
CA ALA A 528 -6.60 19.40 17.19
C ALA A 528 -5.57 18.27 17.39
N VAL A 529 -4.28 18.64 17.53
CA VAL A 529 -3.19 17.73 17.90
C VAL A 529 -2.69 18.11 19.30
N PRO A 530 -3.17 17.46 20.38
CA PRO A 530 -2.70 17.76 21.72
C PRO A 530 -1.24 17.32 21.88
N HIS A 531 -0.36 18.26 22.22
CA HIS A 531 1.07 18.01 22.31
C HIS A 531 1.74 18.85 23.41
N THR A 532 2.92 18.42 23.84
CA THR A 532 3.75 19.10 24.85
C THR A 532 5.22 19.09 24.43
N TYR A 533 5.90 20.23 24.57
CA TYR A 533 7.30 20.35 24.18
C TYR A 533 8.25 19.95 25.31
N MET A 534 9.20 19.08 24.99
CA MET A 534 10.25 18.60 25.90
C MET A 534 11.63 19.01 25.39
N LEU A 535 12.34 19.84 26.16
CA LEU A 535 13.68 20.30 25.80
C LEU A 535 14.71 19.18 25.89
N TYR A 536 15.48 18.99 24.82
CA TYR A 536 16.56 18.01 24.71
C TYR A 536 17.93 18.70 24.61
N GLY A 537 18.82 18.42 25.57
CA GLY A 537 20.18 18.99 25.64
C GLY A 537 20.43 19.79 26.92
N ASP A 538 21.71 19.90 27.32
CA ASP A 538 22.11 20.47 28.61
C ASP A 538 22.10 22.01 28.67
N GLY A 539 21.88 22.69 27.54
CA GLY A 539 21.91 24.15 27.41
C GLY A 539 23.31 24.77 27.55
N LYS A 540 24.38 23.97 27.56
CA LYS A 540 25.79 24.39 27.65
C LYS A 540 26.58 24.03 26.39
N ARG A 541 26.11 23.05 25.62
CA ARG A 541 26.55 22.70 24.26
C ARG A 541 25.33 22.42 23.39
N ASN A 542 25.50 22.45 22.06
CA ASN A 542 24.41 22.03 21.16
C ASN A 542 24.19 20.51 21.31
N PRO A 543 22.94 20.03 21.22
CA PRO A 543 22.60 18.62 21.42
C PRO A 543 23.13 17.69 20.32
N SER A 544 23.24 16.39 20.63
CA SER A 544 23.54 15.35 19.63
C SER A 544 22.26 14.89 18.92
N TYR A 545 22.07 15.31 17.68
CA TYR A 545 20.90 14.96 16.89
C TYR A 545 20.78 13.45 16.61
N ASN A 546 21.88 12.70 16.57
CA ASN A 546 21.83 11.25 16.38
C ASN A 546 21.29 10.52 17.62
N GLU A 547 21.58 11.01 18.83
CA GLU A 547 21.00 10.47 20.07
C GLU A 547 19.55 10.95 20.27
N LEU A 548 19.20 12.16 19.82
CA LEU A 548 17.80 12.62 19.76
C LEU A 548 16.93 11.66 18.92
N VAL A 549 17.36 11.38 17.69
CA VAL A 549 16.69 10.44 16.77
C VAL A 549 16.56 9.05 17.41
N ARG A 550 17.64 8.54 18.02
CA ARG A 550 17.63 7.27 18.74
C ARG A 550 16.63 7.25 19.89
N ARG A 551 16.43 8.35 20.62
CA ARG A 551 15.43 8.44 21.70
C ARG A 551 13.99 8.46 21.20
N VAL A 552 13.73 9.07 20.04
CA VAL A 552 12.43 8.91 19.37
C VAL A 552 12.24 7.44 18.97
N ALA A 553 13.23 6.82 18.30
CA ALA A 553 13.20 5.39 17.94
C ALA A 553 13.03 4.43 19.14
N GLN A 554 13.34 4.88 20.37
CA GLN A 554 13.14 4.16 21.64
C GLN A 554 11.83 4.53 22.35
N ASN A 555 10.91 5.24 21.69
CA ASN A 555 9.61 5.69 22.20
C ASN A 555 9.67 6.57 23.48
N VAL A 556 10.81 7.23 23.71
CA VAL A 556 11.00 8.20 24.81
C VAL A 556 10.28 9.52 24.52
N TYR A 557 10.18 9.85 23.23
CA TYR A 557 9.44 10.99 22.68
C TYR A 557 8.69 10.50 21.44
N ASP A 558 7.52 11.07 21.16
CA ASP A 558 6.62 10.60 20.09
C ASP A 558 6.92 11.26 18.72
N ALA A 559 7.56 12.42 18.77
CA ALA A 559 8.11 13.15 17.64
C ALA A 559 9.30 14.04 18.09
N ALA A 560 10.04 14.58 17.13
CA ALA A 560 10.98 15.67 17.38
C ALA A 560 10.84 16.79 16.33
N VAL A 561 10.92 18.04 16.81
CA VAL A 561 10.70 19.27 16.05
C VAL A 561 11.88 20.21 16.28
N GLY A 562 12.44 20.73 15.20
CA GLY A 562 13.65 21.54 15.23
C GLY A 562 14.42 21.41 13.92
N ASP A 563 15.60 22.00 13.89
CA ASP A 563 16.57 22.00 12.79
C ASP A 563 17.28 20.65 12.62
N ILE A 564 16.50 19.59 12.34
CA ILE A 564 16.97 18.21 12.22
C ILE A 564 17.16 17.85 10.74
N THR A 565 18.42 17.80 10.29
CA THR A 565 18.75 17.39 8.93
C THR A 565 18.34 15.94 8.63
N ILE A 566 17.66 15.72 7.51
CA ILE A 566 17.35 14.40 6.98
C ILE A 566 18.65 13.79 6.41
N VAL A 567 19.09 12.66 6.96
CA VAL A 567 20.27 11.90 6.47
C VAL A 567 20.03 10.40 6.52
N THR A 568 20.66 9.66 5.60
CA THR A 568 20.43 8.23 5.30
C THR A 568 20.61 7.26 6.48
N ASN A 569 21.32 7.66 7.54
CA ASN A 569 21.44 6.85 8.76
C ASN A 569 20.26 7.04 9.73
N ARG A 570 19.61 8.22 9.72
CA ARG A 570 18.44 8.53 10.54
C ARG A 570 17.16 7.92 9.95
N THR A 571 17.01 8.00 8.62
CA THR A 571 15.86 7.45 7.88
C THR A 571 15.75 5.92 7.90
N LYS A 572 16.76 5.21 8.43
CA LYS A 572 16.72 3.76 8.67
C LYS A 572 16.01 3.37 9.97
N ILE A 573 15.75 4.33 10.87
CA ILE A 573 15.23 4.07 12.23
C ILE A 573 14.07 4.98 12.66
N VAL A 574 13.77 6.07 11.93
CA VAL A 574 12.57 6.91 12.09
C VAL A 574 12.08 7.42 10.74
N ASP A 575 10.78 7.71 10.63
CA ASP A 575 10.21 8.41 9.48
C ASP A 575 10.41 9.93 9.61
N PHE A 576 10.55 10.60 8.46
CA PHE A 576 10.63 12.06 8.33
C PHE A 576 9.51 12.61 7.44
N THR A 577 9.09 13.85 7.70
CA THR A 577 8.32 14.66 6.74
C THR A 577 9.15 14.95 5.49
N GLN A 578 8.50 15.44 4.43
CA GLN A 578 9.20 16.24 3.42
C GLN A 578 10.00 17.38 4.10
N PRO A 579 11.15 17.79 3.57
CA PRO A 579 11.92 18.88 4.15
C PRO A 579 11.13 20.20 4.01
N TYR A 580 11.04 20.97 5.09
CA TYR A 580 10.39 22.29 5.10
C TYR A 580 11.37 23.43 4.82
N MET A 581 12.68 23.16 4.84
CA MET A 581 13.74 24.06 4.41
C MET A 581 14.91 23.26 3.84
N GLU A 582 15.46 23.75 2.72
CA GLU A 582 16.68 23.19 2.12
C GLU A 582 17.88 23.51 3.02
N SER A 583 18.78 22.53 3.20
CA SER A 583 19.94 22.64 4.09
C SER A 583 21.04 21.70 3.62
N GLY A 584 21.97 22.22 2.82
CA GLY A 584 23.20 21.54 2.46
C GLY A 584 24.44 22.14 3.11
N LEU A 585 25.53 21.36 3.11
CA LEU A 585 26.83 21.81 3.61
C LEU A 585 27.49 22.73 2.58
N VAL A 586 27.97 23.87 3.08
CA VAL A 586 28.70 24.87 2.30
C VAL A 586 30.02 25.23 2.99
N VAL A 587 31.00 25.73 2.22
CA VAL A 587 32.31 26.11 2.73
C VAL A 587 32.40 27.63 2.91
N VAL A 588 32.70 28.11 4.11
CA VAL A 588 32.92 29.54 4.41
C VAL A 588 34.40 29.84 4.56
N ALA A 589 34.91 30.78 3.76
CA ALA A 589 36.33 31.16 3.75
C ALA A 589 36.54 32.69 3.82
N PRO A 590 37.68 33.16 4.39
CA PRO A 590 38.03 34.58 4.42
C PRO A 590 38.44 35.09 3.03
N VAL A 591 38.07 36.34 2.74
CA VAL A 591 38.19 36.95 1.41
C VAL A 591 39.23 38.07 1.41
N LYS A 592 39.89 38.29 0.26
CA LYS A 592 40.86 39.36 0.01
C LYS A 592 40.71 39.94 -1.39
N GLU A 593 40.79 41.26 -1.49
CA GLU A 593 40.86 41.97 -2.77
C GLU A 593 42.07 41.51 -3.60
N ALA A 594 41.86 41.29 -4.90
CA ALA A 594 42.95 41.01 -5.83
C ALA A 594 43.81 42.27 -6.04
N LYS A 595 45.13 42.12 -5.92
CA LYS A 595 46.07 43.20 -6.29
C LYS A 595 46.03 43.42 -7.81
N SER A 596 46.02 44.68 -8.23
CA SER A 596 46.10 45.07 -9.63
C SER A 596 47.41 44.59 -10.27
N ASN A 597 47.33 44.07 -11.49
CA ASN A 597 48.49 43.61 -12.26
C ASN A 597 48.83 44.64 -13.35
N PRO A 598 50.05 45.22 -13.38
CA PRO A 598 50.46 46.18 -14.41
C PRO A 598 50.32 45.67 -15.85
N TRP A 599 50.40 44.36 -16.08
CA TRP A 599 50.27 43.74 -17.41
C TRP A 599 48.80 43.43 -17.81
N ALA A 600 47.82 44.02 -17.12
CA ALA A 600 46.40 43.80 -17.42
C ALA A 600 46.00 44.12 -18.88
N PHE A 601 46.71 45.03 -19.55
CA PHE A 601 46.45 45.40 -20.95
C PHE A 601 46.66 44.26 -21.96
N LEU A 602 47.43 43.22 -21.63
CA LEU A 602 47.60 42.04 -22.51
C LEU A 602 46.50 40.98 -22.33
N LYS A 603 45.73 41.03 -21.22
CA LYS A 603 44.68 40.05 -20.90
C LYS A 603 43.42 40.04 -21.81
N PRO A 604 43.00 41.12 -22.50
CA PRO A 604 41.75 41.11 -23.26
C PRO A 604 41.68 40.08 -24.39
N PHE A 605 42.83 39.68 -24.95
CA PHE A 605 42.93 38.65 -25.99
C PHE A 605 43.92 37.55 -25.58
N THR A 606 43.66 36.32 -26.01
CA THR A 606 44.58 35.19 -25.82
C THR A 606 45.83 35.35 -26.70
N ALA A 607 46.92 34.66 -26.37
CA ALA A 607 48.14 34.65 -27.19
C ALA A 607 47.87 34.18 -28.64
N GLU A 608 46.93 33.25 -28.81
CA GLU A 608 46.45 32.79 -30.12
C GLU A 608 45.75 33.90 -30.89
N MET A 609 44.83 34.64 -30.25
CA MET A 609 44.14 35.77 -30.88
C MET A 609 45.11 36.89 -31.30
N TRP A 610 46.12 37.20 -30.49
CA TRP A 610 47.19 38.14 -30.85
C TRP A 610 47.98 37.66 -32.08
N LEU A 611 48.32 36.38 -32.15
CA LEU A 611 49.07 35.77 -33.25
C LEU A 611 48.24 35.74 -34.55
N VAL A 612 46.98 35.28 -34.49
CA VAL A 612 46.04 35.28 -35.62
C VAL A 612 45.83 36.69 -36.16
N THR A 613 45.63 37.67 -35.27
CA THR A 613 45.51 39.09 -35.63
C THR A 613 46.75 39.55 -36.39
N ALA A 614 47.95 39.32 -35.86
CA ALA A 614 49.20 39.72 -36.51
C ALA A 614 49.41 39.06 -37.89
N MET A 615 49.08 37.77 -38.05
CA MET A 615 49.12 37.10 -39.36
C MET A 615 48.12 37.69 -40.35
N PHE A 616 46.91 38.04 -39.90
CA PHE A 616 45.88 38.60 -40.77
C PHE A 616 46.21 40.04 -41.22
N PHE A 617 46.84 40.85 -40.34
CA PHE A 617 47.44 42.13 -40.72
C PHE A 617 48.44 41.97 -41.88
N LEU A 618 49.36 41.00 -41.81
CA LEU A 618 50.33 40.74 -42.88
C LEU A 618 49.68 40.21 -44.17
N PHE A 619 48.68 39.33 -44.04
CA PHE A 619 47.94 38.78 -45.18
C PHE A 619 47.20 39.86 -45.98
N VAL A 620 46.43 40.74 -45.32
CA VAL A 620 45.70 41.81 -46.00
C VAL A 620 46.65 42.80 -46.68
N GLY A 621 47.79 43.11 -46.06
CA GLY A 621 48.84 43.94 -46.68
C GLY A 621 49.39 43.34 -47.97
N ALA A 622 49.63 42.02 -47.99
CA ALA A 622 50.05 41.31 -49.19
C ALA A 622 48.97 41.29 -50.28
N VAL A 623 47.69 41.11 -49.91
CA VAL A 623 46.56 41.16 -50.86
C VAL A 623 46.40 42.54 -51.49
N VAL A 624 46.44 43.62 -50.69
CA VAL A 624 46.37 45.00 -51.21
C VAL A 624 47.58 45.30 -52.09
N TRP A 625 48.78 44.86 -51.70
CA TRP A 625 49.98 45.01 -52.53
C TRP A 625 49.86 44.30 -53.89
N ILE A 626 49.33 43.07 -53.96
CA ILE A 626 49.08 42.37 -55.23
C ILE A 626 48.13 43.17 -56.14
N LEU A 627 47.08 43.78 -55.56
CA LEU A 627 46.06 44.54 -56.31
C LEU A 627 46.54 45.93 -56.75
N GLU A 628 47.38 46.61 -55.96
CA GLU A 628 47.87 47.96 -56.24
C GLU A 628 49.19 47.98 -57.03
N HIS A 629 50.14 47.09 -56.76
CA HIS A 629 51.51 47.14 -57.29
C HIS A 629 51.60 47.26 -58.82
N ARG A 630 50.66 46.62 -59.54
CA ARG A 630 50.61 46.67 -61.01
C ARG A 630 50.15 48.03 -61.56
N ILE A 631 49.34 48.78 -60.81
CA ILE A 631 48.69 50.03 -61.28
C ILE A 631 49.35 51.27 -60.66
N ASN A 632 49.64 51.21 -59.37
CA ASN A 632 50.01 52.35 -58.54
C ASN A 632 51.54 52.49 -58.39
N SER A 633 52.05 53.72 -58.53
CA SER A 633 53.49 54.02 -58.38
C SER A 633 53.98 54.02 -56.94
N GLU A 634 53.12 54.26 -55.94
CA GLU A 634 53.52 54.29 -54.53
C GLU A 634 53.99 52.90 -54.04
N PHE A 635 53.39 51.82 -54.57
CA PHE A 635 53.70 50.42 -54.26
C PHE A 635 54.83 49.82 -55.12
N ARG A 636 55.66 50.65 -55.77
CA ARG A 636 56.79 50.21 -56.62
C ARG A 636 58.15 50.62 -56.06
N GLY A 637 59.13 49.74 -56.19
CA GLY A 637 60.50 49.95 -55.71
C GLY A 637 61.29 48.64 -55.64
N PRO A 638 62.54 48.66 -55.13
CA PRO A 638 63.29 47.43 -54.86
C PRO A 638 62.59 46.58 -53.79
N PRO A 639 62.75 45.24 -53.80
CA PRO A 639 61.92 44.33 -53.00
C PRO A 639 61.96 44.60 -51.48
N ARG A 640 63.11 45.05 -50.95
CA ARG A 640 63.23 45.46 -49.53
C ARG A 640 62.32 46.65 -49.18
N ARG A 641 62.08 47.59 -50.11
CA ARG A 641 61.17 48.73 -49.90
C ARG A 641 59.71 48.27 -49.96
N GLN A 642 59.37 47.37 -50.88
CA GLN A 642 58.01 46.84 -51.02
C GLN A 642 57.55 46.08 -49.77
N LEU A 643 58.42 45.24 -49.19
CA LEU A 643 58.11 44.51 -47.96
C LEU A 643 57.93 45.45 -46.74
N ILE A 644 58.70 46.54 -46.68
CA ILE A 644 58.49 47.61 -45.69
C ILE A 644 57.13 48.30 -45.91
N THR A 645 56.77 48.65 -47.14
CA THR A 645 55.46 49.24 -47.48
C THR A 645 54.31 48.30 -47.08
N ILE A 646 54.38 46.99 -47.38
CA ILE A 646 53.36 46.00 -46.97
C ILE A 646 53.14 46.04 -45.44
N CYS A 647 54.21 45.88 -44.66
CA CYS A 647 54.10 45.84 -43.20
C CYS A 647 53.66 47.20 -42.61
N TRP A 648 54.16 48.31 -43.16
CA TRP A 648 53.84 49.65 -42.69
C TRP A 648 52.40 50.06 -43.00
N PHE A 649 51.91 49.78 -44.21
CA PHE A 649 50.53 50.02 -44.62
C PHE A 649 49.55 49.26 -43.74
N SER A 650 49.78 47.94 -43.55
CA SER A 650 48.99 47.13 -42.63
C SER A 650 48.98 47.71 -41.21
N PHE A 651 50.15 48.04 -40.65
CA PHE A 651 50.24 48.60 -39.30
C PHE A 651 49.55 49.98 -39.20
N SER A 652 49.66 50.83 -40.22
CA SER A 652 49.03 52.17 -40.19
C SER A 652 47.49 52.09 -40.30
N THR A 653 46.93 51.06 -40.95
CA THR A 653 45.48 50.82 -40.93
C THR A 653 44.94 50.50 -39.53
N MET A 654 45.73 49.87 -38.65
CA MET A 654 45.31 49.56 -37.27
C MET A 654 44.93 50.82 -36.46
N PHE A 655 45.64 51.92 -36.73
CA PHE A 655 45.51 53.21 -36.04
C PHE A 655 44.77 54.26 -36.90
N PHE A 656 44.04 53.82 -37.94
CA PHE A 656 43.34 54.68 -38.92
C PHE A 656 44.23 55.76 -39.59
N SER A 657 45.55 55.53 -39.62
CA SER A 657 46.54 56.48 -40.14
C SER A 657 46.86 56.17 -41.60
N HIS A 658 45.91 56.44 -42.49
CA HIS A 658 46.10 56.25 -43.94
C HIS A 658 47.03 57.30 -44.52
N ARG A 659 48.04 56.86 -45.28
CA ARG A 659 49.08 57.72 -45.85
C ARG A 659 49.35 57.49 -47.35
N GLU A 660 48.94 56.35 -47.88
CA GLU A 660 49.13 55.93 -49.27
C GLU A 660 47.75 55.73 -49.91
N ASN A 661 47.56 56.20 -51.15
CA ASN A 661 46.25 56.22 -51.79
C ASN A 661 46.02 54.97 -52.63
N THR A 662 44.94 54.22 -52.36
CA THR A 662 44.55 53.08 -53.20
C THR A 662 43.83 53.55 -54.47
N VAL A 663 44.34 53.11 -55.63
CA VAL A 663 43.85 53.52 -56.96
C VAL A 663 42.98 52.43 -57.59
N SER A 664 43.15 51.17 -57.19
CA SER A 664 42.37 50.04 -57.68
C SER A 664 40.98 50.02 -57.03
N THR A 665 39.93 49.86 -57.84
CA THR A 665 38.54 49.70 -57.35
C THR A 665 38.39 48.44 -56.49
N LEU A 666 39.10 47.35 -56.84
CA LEU A 666 39.16 46.12 -56.06
C LEU A 666 39.98 46.31 -54.77
N GLY A 667 41.12 47.01 -54.83
CA GLY A 667 41.93 47.33 -53.65
C GLY A 667 41.14 48.16 -52.63
N ARG A 668 40.37 49.14 -53.11
CA ARG A 668 39.49 49.98 -52.28
C ARG A 668 38.35 49.20 -51.62
N MET A 669 37.75 48.22 -52.30
CA MET A 669 36.75 47.33 -51.69
C MET A 669 37.35 46.47 -50.57
N VAL A 670 38.52 45.87 -50.80
CA VAL A 670 39.24 45.09 -49.75
C VAL A 670 39.58 45.96 -48.55
N LEU A 671 40.05 47.20 -48.77
CA LEU A 671 40.37 48.14 -47.70
C LEU A 671 39.15 48.58 -46.88
N ILE A 672 37.98 48.79 -47.50
CA ILE A 672 36.74 49.13 -46.78
C ILE A 672 36.30 47.98 -45.86
N ILE A 673 36.31 46.75 -46.36
CA ILE A 673 36.01 45.54 -45.57
C ILE A 673 37.03 45.39 -44.43
N TRP A 674 38.31 45.63 -44.71
CA TRP A 674 39.37 45.53 -43.72
C TRP A 674 39.23 46.54 -42.57
N LEU A 675 38.90 47.80 -42.87
CA LEU A 675 38.68 48.82 -41.84
C LEU A 675 37.49 48.50 -40.93
N PHE A 676 36.46 47.83 -41.45
CA PHE A 676 35.35 47.33 -40.63
C PHE A 676 35.82 46.24 -39.66
N VAL A 677 36.70 45.33 -40.08
CA VAL A 677 37.31 44.31 -39.21
C VAL A 677 38.23 44.95 -38.15
N VAL A 678 39.08 45.92 -38.53
CA VAL A 678 39.93 46.67 -37.58
C VAL A 678 39.09 47.41 -36.53
N LEU A 679 37.96 48.01 -36.94
CA LEU A 679 37.02 48.65 -36.02
C LEU A 679 36.44 47.65 -35.02
N ILE A 680 35.99 46.47 -35.46
CA ILE A 680 35.50 45.40 -34.58
C ILE A 680 36.57 44.95 -33.58
N ILE A 681 37.82 44.74 -34.03
CA ILE A 681 38.94 44.33 -33.17
C ILE A 681 39.21 45.39 -32.08
N ASN A 682 39.31 46.66 -32.46
CA ASN A 682 39.58 47.75 -31.52
C ASN A 682 38.41 47.96 -30.53
N SER A 683 37.16 47.87 -30.99
CA SER A 683 35.98 47.93 -30.12
C SER A 683 35.90 46.75 -29.14
N SER A 684 36.16 45.53 -29.60
CA SER A 684 36.16 44.32 -28.77
C SER A 684 37.26 44.35 -27.71
N TYR A 685 38.50 44.70 -28.10
CA TYR A 685 39.61 44.90 -27.17
C TYR A 685 39.26 45.91 -26.07
N THR A 686 38.69 47.05 -26.45
CA THR A 686 38.31 48.12 -25.52
C THR A 686 37.22 47.67 -24.55
N ALA A 687 36.17 47.00 -25.04
CA ALA A 687 35.08 46.49 -24.20
C ALA A 687 35.54 45.40 -23.21
N SER A 688 36.40 44.47 -23.66
CA SER A 688 36.98 43.45 -22.79
C SER A 688 37.93 44.06 -21.76
N LEU A 689 38.74 45.07 -22.13
CA LEU A 689 39.64 45.75 -21.20
C LEU A 689 38.88 46.56 -20.14
N THR A 690 37.84 47.30 -20.51
CA THR A 690 37.02 48.04 -19.54
C THR A 690 36.29 47.10 -18.59
N SER A 691 35.73 45.99 -19.08
CA SER A 691 35.11 44.95 -18.24
C SER A 691 36.09 44.34 -17.23
N ILE A 692 37.34 44.10 -17.62
CA ILE A 692 38.40 43.57 -16.73
C ILE A 692 38.82 44.60 -15.66
N LEU A 693 38.72 45.89 -15.96
CA LEU A 693 39.11 46.98 -15.06
C LEU A 693 38.00 47.46 -14.13
N THR A 694 36.71 47.26 -14.47
CA THR A 694 35.58 47.63 -13.60
C THR A 694 35.22 46.56 -12.58
N VAL A 695 35.47 45.27 -12.87
CA VAL A 695 35.14 44.16 -11.96
C VAL A 695 36.24 43.97 -10.90
N GLN A 696 35.99 44.43 -9.67
CA GLN A 696 36.84 44.11 -8.51
C GLN A 696 36.78 42.62 -8.19
N GLN A 697 37.87 41.89 -8.49
CA GLN A 697 37.94 40.46 -8.23
C GLN A 697 38.29 40.17 -6.77
N LEU A 698 37.40 39.45 -6.07
CA LEU A 698 37.59 38.97 -4.71
C LEU A 698 38.15 37.54 -4.70
N THR A 699 39.31 37.37 -4.08
CA THR A 699 40.05 36.11 -4.00
C THR A 699 39.94 35.46 -2.62
N SER A 700 39.91 34.14 -2.59
CA SER A 700 39.92 33.31 -1.37
C SER A 700 40.97 32.21 -1.54
N GLY A 701 41.64 31.82 -0.44
CA GLY A 701 42.67 30.77 -0.47
C GLY A 701 42.09 29.36 -0.70
N ILE A 702 40.85 29.16 -0.26
CA ILE A 702 40.02 27.99 -0.53
C ILE A 702 38.98 28.38 -1.59
N GLN A 703 38.74 27.51 -2.57
CA GLN A 703 37.76 27.75 -3.66
C GLN A 703 36.52 26.86 -3.56
N GLY A 704 36.57 25.78 -2.78
CA GLY A 704 35.45 24.86 -2.56
C GLY A 704 35.89 23.65 -1.71
N ILE A 705 35.05 22.62 -1.65
CA ILE A 705 35.32 21.40 -0.86
C ILE A 705 36.56 20.64 -1.35
N ASP A 706 36.81 20.58 -2.67
CA ASP A 706 37.98 19.91 -3.26
C ASP A 706 39.31 20.56 -2.82
N SER A 707 39.29 21.88 -2.62
CA SER A 707 40.43 22.62 -2.05
C SER A 707 40.69 22.25 -0.58
N LEU A 708 39.67 21.86 0.18
CA LEU A 708 39.81 21.40 1.57
C LEU A 708 40.25 19.96 1.68
N ILE A 709 39.78 19.08 0.77
CA ILE A 709 40.21 17.69 0.67
C ILE A 709 41.70 17.61 0.31
N SER A 710 42.13 18.39 -0.69
CA SER A 710 43.53 18.44 -1.14
C SER A 710 44.48 19.24 -0.22
N SER A 711 43.95 20.18 0.57
CA SER A 711 44.71 20.90 1.61
C SER A 711 44.92 20.02 2.86
N THR A 712 45.94 20.34 3.66
CA THR A 712 46.15 19.76 5.01
C THR A 712 45.66 20.69 6.14
N GLU A 713 45.14 21.88 5.83
CA GLU A 713 44.80 22.89 6.83
C GLU A 713 43.58 22.50 7.70
N PRO A 714 43.45 23.05 8.94
CA PRO A 714 42.33 22.76 9.83
C PRO A 714 40.99 23.33 9.32
N ILE A 715 39.92 22.58 9.57
CA ILE A 715 38.54 22.88 9.17
C ILE A 715 37.68 23.06 10.42
N GLY A 716 36.91 24.14 10.50
CA GLY A 716 35.92 24.35 11.56
C GLY A 716 34.58 23.70 11.22
N ILE A 717 33.90 23.13 12.21
CA ILE A 717 32.52 22.63 12.09
C ILE A 717 31.69 22.97 13.33
N GLN A 718 30.36 22.92 13.24
CA GLN A 718 29.52 23.04 14.42
C GLN A 718 29.68 21.84 15.37
N ASP A 719 29.83 22.13 16.66
CA ASP A 719 29.64 21.13 17.72
C ASP A 719 28.18 20.63 17.67
N GLY A 720 27.98 19.32 17.49
CA GLY A 720 26.66 18.67 17.37
C GLY A 720 26.18 18.36 15.93
N SER A 721 26.76 18.98 14.90
CA SER A 721 26.34 18.80 13.50
C SER A 721 26.76 17.43 12.91
N PHE A 722 26.00 16.96 11.92
CA PHE A 722 26.30 15.76 11.15
C PHE A 722 27.52 15.93 10.23
N ALA A 723 27.95 17.17 9.97
CA ALA A 723 29.10 17.48 9.12
C ALA A 723 30.40 16.76 9.54
N LEU A 724 30.57 16.45 10.83
CA LEU A 724 31.68 15.64 11.32
C LEU A 724 31.75 14.27 10.62
N ASN A 725 30.63 13.54 10.64
CA ASN A 725 30.52 12.22 10.05
C ASN A 725 30.67 12.30 8.53
N TYR A 726 30.03 13.26 7.88
CA TYR A 726 30.15 13.41 6.43
C TYR A 726 31.60 13.70 5.97
N LEU A 727 32.33 14.56 6.68
CA LEU A 727 33.72 14.88 6.36
C LEU A 727 34.68 13.70 6.62
N VAL A 728 34.46 12.92 7.69
CA VAL A 728 35.33 11.79 8.08
C VAL A 728 34.99 10.51 7.33
N ASP A 729 33.72 10.12 7.31
CA ASP A 729 33.25 8.80 6.87
C ASP A 729 33.11 8.74 5.33
N GLU A 730 32.54 9.79 4.70
CA GLU A 730 32.34 9.84 3.25
C GLU A 730 33.55 10.49 2.55
N LEU A 731 33.98 11.68 2.99
CA LEU A 731 35.08 12.43 2.35
C LEU A 731 36.49 12.08 2.87
N ASN A 732 36.61 11.12 3.79
CA ASN A 732 37.89 10.57 4.27
C ASN A 732 38.87 11.62 4.86
N ILE A 733 38.35 12.74 5.37
CA ILE A 733 39.17 13.81 5.96
C ILE A 733 39.60 13.39 7.38
N ALA A 734 40.91 13.34 7.60
CA ALA A 734 41.50 12.98 8.90
C ALA A 734 40.92 13.83 10.05
N GLN A 735 40.30 13.16 11.02
CA GLN A 735 39.59 13.78 12.16
C GLN A 735 40.46 14.76 12.97
N SER A 736 41.78 14.59 12.97
CA SER A 736 42.74 15.50 13.61
C SER A 736 42.76 16.91 13.03
N ARG A 737 42.25 17.12 11.80
CA ARG A 737 42.08 18.42 11.16
C ARG A 737 40.81 19.17 11.60
N ILE A 738 39.86 18.48 12.25
CA ILE A 738 38.50 18.97 12.45
C ILE A 738 38.35 19.64 13.82
N VAL A 739 38.05 20.94 13.81
CA VAL A 739 37.89 21.77 15.01
C VAL A 739 36.40 22.00 15.28
N LYS A 740 35.89 21.48 16.41
CA LYS A 740 34.49 21.68 16.83
C LYS A 740 34.31 23.06 17.47
N LEU A 741 33.42 23.86 16.89
CA LEU A 741 33.11 25.23 17.27
C LEU A 741 31.69 25.32 17.83
N LYS A 742 31.51 26.00 18.97
CA LYS A 742 30.23 25.96 19.72
C LYS A 742 29.17 26.94 19.24
N ASN A 743 29.60 28.11 18.76
CA ASN A 743 28.76 29.29 18.54
C ASN A 743 29.37 30.24 17.49
N PRO A 744 28.59 31.17 16.91
CA PRO A 744 29.05 32.11 15.87
C PRO A 744 30.27 32.96 16.27
N GLU A 745 30.42 33.27 17.55
CA GLU A 745 31.58 34.03 18.06
C GLU A 745 32.87 33.20 18.04
N ALA A 746 32.76 31.88 18.19
CA ALA A 746 33.88 30.96 17.98
C ALA A 746 34.22 30.82 16.48
N TYR A 747 33.23 30.90 15.59
CA TYR A 747 33.45 30.89 14.13
C TYR A 747 34.27 32.11 13.71
N LEU A 748 33.82 33.29 14.14
CA LEU A 748 34.51 34.56 13.89
C LEU A 748 35.94 34.55 14.47
N ARG A 749 36.13 34.01 15.69
CA ARG A 749 37.46 33.89 16.30
C ARG A 749 38.38 32.93 15.53
N ALA A 750 37.89 31.76 15.14
CA ALA A 750 38.67 30.74 14.45
C ALA A 750 39.10 31.20 13.04
N LEU A 751 38.19 31.81 12.28
CA LEU A 751 38.50 32.37 10.95
C LEU A 751 39.44 33.58 11.05
N LYS A 752 39.29 34.44 12.06
CA LYS A 752 40.16 35.62 12.26
C LYS A 752 41.58 35.28 12.70
N LEU A 753 41.78 34.18 13.43
CA LEU A 753 43.11 33.65 13.73
C LEU A 753 43.76 33.02 12.49
N GLY A 754 42.99 32.24 11.72
CA GLY A 754 43.46 31.50 10.56
C GLY A 754 44.36 30.31 10.92
N PRO A 755 44.64 29.43 9.93
CA PRO A 755 45.25 28.11 10.17
C PRO A 755 46.65 28.20 10.80
N LYS A 756 47.39 29.27 10.52
CA LYS A 756 48.77 29.49 11.03
C LYS A 756 48.85 30.06 12.45
N LYS A 757 47.71 30.34 13.12
CA LYS A 757 47.66 30.87 14.49
C LYS A 757 46.70 30.09 15.41
N GLY A 758 46.50 28.80 15.14
CA GLY A 758 45.56 27.96 15.90
C GLY A 758 44.08 28.23 15.59
N GLY A 759 43.79 28.91 14.48
CA GLY A 759 42.46 29.02 13.89
C GLY A 759 42.23 27.97 12.79
N VAL A 760 41.25 28.24 11.93
CA VAL A 760 40.87 27.35 10.80
C VAL A 760 41.04 28.07 9.46
N ALA A 761 41.23 27.31 8.37
CA ALA A 761 41.29 27.87 7.02
C ALA A 761 39.90 28.21 6.45
N ALA A 762 38.93 27.36 6.75
CA ALA A 762 37.52 27.51 6.41
C ALA A 762 36.64 26.87 7.48
N ILE A 763 35.34 27.15 7.41
CA ILE A 763 34.30 26.46 8.18
C ILE A 763 33.41 25.69 7.20
N VAL A 764 33.00 24.49 7.57
CA VAL A 764 31.98 23.70 6.89
C VAL A 764 30.77 23.61 7.81
N ASP A 765 29.63 24.09 7.34
CA ASP A 765 28.38 24.08 8.11
C ASP A 765 27.16 24.14 7.17
N GLU A 766 25.97 23.96 7.72
CA GLU A 766 24.71 24.01 6.97
C GLU A 766 24.35 25.44 6.52
N LEU A 767 23.87 25.58 5.27
CA LEU A 767 23.59 26.86 4.61
C LEU A 767 22.75 27.86 5.46
N PRO A 768 21.63 27.47 6.11
CA PRO A 768 20.84 28.43 6.91
C PRO A 768 21.60 29.04 8.11
N TYR A 769 22.52 28.29 8.72
CA TYR A 769 23.39 28.82 9.78
C TYR A 769 24.48 29.75 9.20
N VAL A 770 24.94 29.47 7.99
CA VAL A 770 25.96 30.25 7.28
C VAL A 770 25.41 31.59 6.81
N GLU A 771 24.19 31.66 6.27
CA GLU A 771 23.55 32.92 5.89
C GLU A 771 23.35 33.85 7.10
N LEU A 772 22.87 33.29 8.22
CA LEU A 772 22.72 34.01 9.49
C LEU A 772 24.07 34.43 10.12
N PHE A 773 25.17 33.76 9.81
CA PHE A 773 26.52 34.18 10.17
C PHE A 773 27.06 35.29 9.23
N LEU A 774 26.80 35.19 7.93
CA LEU A 774 27.32 36.12 6.93
C LEU A 774 26.63 37.50 6.98
N SER A 775 25.33 37.54 7.26
CA SER A 775 24.59 38.80 7.48
C SER A 775 25.19 39.67 8.60
N ASN A 776 25.83 39.04 9.59
CA ASN A 776 26.43 39.69 10.75
C ASN A 776 27.94 40.02 10.61
N THR A 777 28.58 39.74 9.46
CA THR A 777 30.06 39.79 9.34
C THR A 777 30.62 40.69 8.22
N ASN A 778 29.83 41.64 7.72
CA ASN A 778 30.27 42.76 6.86
C ASN A 778 31.17 42.34 5.68
N CYS A 779 30.79 41.28 4.95
CA CYS A 779 31.46 40.78 3.74
C CYS A 779 32.94 40.34 3.89
N LEU A 780 33.45 40.16 5.12
CA LEU A 780 34.81 39.67 5.36
C LEU A 780 35.01 38.18 4.99
N TYR A 781 33.91 37.45 4.90
CA TYR A 781 33.83 36.03 4.58
C TYR A 781 32.80 35.81 3.47
N ARG A 782 32.90 34.71 2.72
CA ARG A 782 31.88 34.28 1.75
C ARG A 782 31.77 32.76 1.71
N ILE A 783 30.66 32.28 1.15
CA ILE A 783 30.55 30.90 0.65
C ILE A 783 31.50 30.73 -0.54
N VAL A 784 32.29 29.65 -0.56
CA VAL A 784 33.20 29.29 -1.65
C VAL A 784 32.88 27.90 -2.18
N GLY A 785 32.76 27.81 -3.51
CA GLY A 785 32.32 26.59 -4.20
C GLY A 785 30.80 26.40 -4.14
N PRO A 786 30.28 25.34 -4.79
CA PRO A 786 28.88 24.95 -4.67
C PRO A 786 28.58 24.31 -3.31
N GLU A 787 27.29 24.25 -2.97
CA GLU A 787 26.77 23.28 -2.00
C GLU A 787 27.09 21.86 -2.47
N PHE A 788 27.55 21.00 -1.56
CA PHE A 788 28.01 19.65 -1.90
C PHE A 788 27.21 18.51 -1.23
N THR A 789 26.14 18.81 -0.49
CA THR A 789 25.20 17.81 0.05
C THR A 789 23.75 18.28 -0.11
N LYS A 790 22.96 17.63 -0.98
CA LYS A 790 21.53 17.96 -1.11
C LYS A 790 20.72 17.31 0.02
N SER A 791 20.46 18.08 1.07
CA SER A 791 19.67 17.69 2.23
C SER A 791 18.73 18.83 2.67
N GLY A 792 17.93 18.58 3.70
CA GLY A 792 17.00 19.58 4.25
C GLY A 792 16.59 19.24 5.68
N TRP A 793 15.94 20.18 6.36
CA TRP A 793 15.38 19.96 7.69
C TRP A 793 13.96 19.43 7.61
N GLY A 794 13.66 18.39 8.39
CA GLY A 794 12.33 17.77 8.45
C GLY A 794 11.99 17.36 9.87
N PHE A 795 10.70 17.35 10.20
CA PHE A 795 10.22 16.82 11.47
C PHE A 795 10.20 15.29 11.40
N LEU A 796 10.40 14.63 12.55
CA LEU A 796 10.47 13.16 12.62
C LEU A 796 9.53 12.58 13.66
N SER A 797 9.00 11.38 13.39
CA SER A 797 8.09 10.64 14.26
C SER A 797 8.15 9.14 13.94
N LEU A 798 7.59 8.31 14.82
CA LEU A 798 7.77 6.86 14.76
C LEU A 798 6.72 6.13 13.89
N SER A 799 5.52 6.70 13.73
CA SER A 799 4.51 6.22 12.77
C SER A 799 3.35 7.22 12.56
N PHE A 800 2.70 7.64 13.65
CA PHE A 800 1.35 8.26 13.59
C PHE A 800 1.31 9.64 12.95
N MET A 801 2.20 10.57 13.33
CA MET A 801 2.09 11.98 12.90
C MET A 801 2.33 12.15 11.39
N VAL A 802 3.17 11.31 10.79
CA VAL A 802 3.53 11.37 9.35
C VAL A 802 2.46 10.75 8.43
N SER A 803 1.24 10.52 8.96
CA SER A 803 0.05 10.21 8.16
C SER A 803 -0.67 11.47 7.65
N GLY A 804 -0.53 12.61 8.35
CA GLY A 804 -1.09 13.91 7.97
C GLY A 804 -0.14 14.81 7.18
N PHE A 805 1.15 14.48 7.14
CA PHE A 805 2.17 15.22 6.41
C PHE A 805 2.71 14.40 5.24
N PRO A 806 3.06 15.02 4.10
CA PRO A 806 3.69 14.31 2.99
C PRO A 806 5.02 13.71 3.46
N LYS A 807 5.21 12.40 3.23
CA LYS A 807 6.44 11.69 3.62
C LYS A 807 7.62 12.13 2.76
N GLY A 808 8.78 12.32 3.38
CA GLY A 808 10.03 12.58 2.67
C GLY A 808 10.47 11.33 1.90
N LEU A 809 10.54 11.42 0.58
CA LEU A 809 11.27 10.43 -0.22
C LEU A 809 12.78 10.63 0.02
N PRO A 810 13.57 9.57 0.23
CA PRO A 810 15.02 9.71 0.20
C PRO A 810 15.45 10.17 -1.20
N SER A 811 16.24 11.22 -1.27
CA SER A 811 16.83 11.72 -2.52
C SER A 811 17.74 10.65 -3.12
N CYS A 812 17.30 10.01 -4.20
CA CYS A 812 18.13 9.12 -4.99
C CYS A 812 19.16 9.95 -5.78
N SER A 813 20.41 9.90 -5.34
CA SER A 813 21.60 10.40 -6.04
C SER A 813 22.48 9.22 -6.45
#